data_AF-A0A6I9QE04-F1
#
_entry.id   AF-A0A6I9QE04-F1
#
_cell.length_a   1.000
_cell.length_b   1.000
_cell.length_c   1.000
_cell.angle_alpha   90.00
_cell.angle_beta   90.00
_cell.angle_gamma   90.00
#
_symmetry.space_group_name_H-M   'P 1'
#
loop_
_entity.id
_entity.type
_entity.pdbx_description
1 polymer ?
#
loop_
_entity_poly.entity_id
_entity_poly.type
_entity_poly.pdbx_seq_one_letter_code
_entity_poly.pdbx_strand_id
1 'polypeptide(L)'
;MARSNFFSFSPSVLFLLFLLFSTASSANVTYDHRSLIIDGQRKLLISASIHYPRSVPAMWPGLVSTAKQGGADVIETYVFWNGHELSPGNYYFEDRFDLVKFVKIVRDAGMYMILRIGPFVAAEWNFGGVPVWLHYVPGTVFRTNSEPFKMRMKSFTTYIVEMMKREKFFASQGGHIILAQIENEYGDIERVYGDGGKPYAMWAASMALSQNTGVPWIMCQQYDAPDPVINTCNSFYCDQFTPNSPNKPKIWTENWPGWFQTFGARNPHRPAEDIAFSVARFFQKGGSLQNYYMYHGGTNFDRTSGGPFITTSYDYDAPIDEYGLVRLPKWAHLKELHKAIKLCEHALLYGEQTLQVLGPLQEADVYSDPSGGCVAFIANIDEENDRLIIFQNRSYNVPAWSVSILPDCKNVAFNTAKVRSQTSIVDMVPENLQASMFSPKKGSEDRHWNIFMEKAGVWGQPDFVRKGFVDHINTTKDSTDYLWYTTSMHVDESEEFLSGRSDPILVVESKGHAVHAFVNQKLQATASGNGSDSTFKLETPISLRAGKNEIALLSMTVGLQNGGPFYEWVGAGLASVKIRLNNGTIDLSSNTWIYKIGLEGEHQNIFKADGKNDVKWIPKSDPPKNQPLTWYKVVVDPPEGNEPVGLDMQFMGKGQAWLNGKAIGRYWPRTSSIHDECAPSCNYRGKFFPDKCRTGCGEPTQRWYHVPRSWFQPSGNVLVIFEERGGDPTRITFSRRRVIGLCGFVSTEHPSVDLESSDQSIKSNSGDKAAVHLTCPEGMLISSITFASFGNPSGTCRSYRKGSCHYPNSISVVEKACLHENQCAVSLSEDSFGNDLCPSMVKTLAIEAACS
;
A
#
# COMPACT_ATOMS: atom_id res chain seq x y z
N MET A 1 -52.28 27.45 -60.10
CA MET A 1 -52.11 28.20 -58.84
C MET A 1 -52.38 27.23 -57.70
N ALA A 2 -51.61 27.33 -56.61
CA ALA A 2 -51.53 26.42 -55.44
C ALA A 2 -50.64 25.17 -55.60
N ARG A 3 -49.41 25.29 -55.07
CA ARG A 3 -48.46 24.21 -54.79
C ARG A 3 -48.89 23.48 -53.51
N SER A 4 -48.93 22.16 -53.56
CA SER A 4 -49.04 21.27 -52.40
C SER A 4 -47.63 20.95 -51.86
N ASN A 5 -47.30 21.43 -50.66
CA ASN A 5 -46.08 21.07 -49.96
C ASN A 5 -46.30 19.77 -49.17
N PHE A 6 -45.64 18.69 -49.60
CA PHE A 6 -45.36 17.52 -48.76
C PHE A 6 -44.18 17.85 -47.84
N PHE A 7 -44.40 17.82 -46.52
CA PHE A 7 -43.31 17.74 -45.56
C PHE A 7 -43.04 16.27 -45.24
N SER A 8 -41.86 15.80 -45.67
CA SER A 8 -41.26 14.53 -45.28
C SER A 8 -40.78 14.63 -43.82
N PHE A 9 -41.29 13.78 -42.93
CA PHE A 9 -40.71 13.59 -41.60
C PHE A 9 -39.51 12.64 -41.71
N SER A 10 -38.33 13.14 -41.33
CA SER A 10 -37.09 12.38 -41.29
C SER A 10 -37.14 11.27 -40.20
N PRO A 11 -36.66 10.04 -40.46
CA PRO A 11 -36.61 8.95 -39.46
C PRO A 11 -35.66 9.23 -38.29
N SER A 12 -34.87 10.30 -38.35
CA SER A 12 -33.78 10.58 -37.41
C SER A 12 -34.23 11.04 -36.02
N VAL A 13 -35.50 11.37 -35.80
CA VAL A 13 -35.99 11.88 -34.51
C VAL A 13 -36.52 10.76 -33.58
N LEU A 14 -36.87 9.59 -34.12
CA LEU A 14 -37.33 8.47 -33.30
C LEU A 14 -36.19 7.66 -32.65
N PHE A 15 -34.96 7.74 -33.20
CA PHE A 15 -33.78 7.05 -32.66
C PHE A 15 -33.10 7.80 -31.51
N LEU A 16 -33.38 9.10 -31.36
CA LEU A 16 -32.81 9.96 -30.31
C LEU A 16 -33.61 9.94 -29.00
N LEU A 17 -34.82 9.38 -29.00
CA LEU A 17 -35.66 9.25 -27.80
C LEU A 17 -35.52 7.88 -27.09
N PHE A 18 -34.82 6.91 -27.69
CA PHE A 18 -34.54 5.60 -27.07
C PHE A 18 -33.20 5.53 -26.32
N LEU A 19 -32.38 6.59 -26.34
CA LEU A 19 -31.05 6.60 -25.72
C LEU A 19 -30.93 7.39 -24.41
N LEU A 20 -32.04 7.85 -23.81
CA LEU A 20 -32.00 8.69 -22.59
C LEU A 20 -32.97 8.28 -21.48
N PHE A 21 -33.34 7.00 -21.41
CA PHE A 21 -33.95 6.41 -20.21
C PHE A 21 -33.17 5.18 -19.77
N SER A 22 -31.97 5.37 -19.25
CA SER A 22 -31.45 4.50 -18.20
C SER A 22 -32.29 4.75 -16.95
N THR A 23 -33.48 4.14 -16.91
CA THR A 23 -34.24 4.01 -15.68
C THR A 23 -33.32 3.33 -14.68
N ALA A 24 -32.96 4.05 -13.61
CA ALA A 24 -32.28 3.49 -12.46
C ALA A 24 -33.18 2.41 -11.83
N SER A 25 -33.11 1.20 -12.37
CA SER A 25 -33.69 0.03 -11.71
C SER A 25 -32.86 -0.20 -10.45
N SER A 26 -33.53 -0.27 -9.30
CA SER A 26 -32.91 -0.75 -8.07
C SER A 26 -32.27 -2.10 -8.35
N ALA A 27 -30.95 -2.21 -8.22
CA ALA A 27 -30.26 -3.45 -8.47
C ALA A 27 -30.42 -4.39 -7.27
N ASN A 28 -30.90 -5.61 -7.53
CA ASN A 28 -31.04 -6.61 -6.47
C ASN A 28 -29.71 -7.37 -6.31
N VAL A 29 -29.13 -7.34 -5.12
CA VAL A 29 -27.89 -8.07 -4.79
C VAL A 29 -28.20 -9.18 -3.79
N THR A 30 -28.10 -10.42 -4.24
CA THR A 30 -28.22 -11.62 -3.41
C THR A 30 -27.02 -12.53 -3.63
N TYR A 31 -27.05 -13.75 -3.11
CA TYR A 31 -26.02 -14.75 -3.37
C TYR A 31 -26.61 -16.16 -3.30
N ASP A 32 -25.86 -17.12 -3.83
CA ASP A 32 -26.09 -18.55 -3.64
C ASP A 32 -24.77 -19.26 -3.32
N HIS A 33 -24.78 -20.60 -3.34
CA HIS A 33 -23.59 -21.42 -3.11
C HIS A 33 -22.41 -21.14 -4.05
N ARG A 34 -22.67 -20.52 -5.22
CA ARG A 34 -21.69 -20.33 -6.27
C ARG A 34 -21.09 -18.93 -6.26
N SER A 35 -21.92 -17.89 -6.23
CA SER A 35 -21.48 -16.51 -6.42
C SER A 35 -22.46 -15.47 -5.87
N LEU A 36 -22.06 -14.20 -5.90
CA LEU A 36 -23.02 -13.10 -5.83
C LEU A 36 -23.91 -13.09 -7.09
N ILE A 37 -25.17 -12.72 -6.88
CA ILE A 37 -26.16 -12.53 -7.92
C ILE A 37 -26.51 -11.04 -7.95
N ILE A 38 -26.18 -10.37 -9.05
CA ILE A 38 -26.45 -8.94 -9.26
C ILE A 38 -27.39 -8.85 -10.44
N ASP A 39 -28.57 -8.24 -10.23
CA ASP A 39 -29.64 -8.13 -11.23
C ASP A 39 -30.08 -9.48 -11.82
N GLY A 40 -30.17 -10.48 -10.94
CA GLY A 40 -30.58 -11.84 -11.29
C GLY A 40 -29.52 -12.64 -12.04
N GLN A 41 -28.31 -12.10 -12.21
CA GLN A 41 -27.20 -12.78 -12.88
C GLN A 41 -26.08 -13.10 -11.89
N ARG A 42 -25.63 -14.37 -11.88
CA ARG A 42 -24.39 -14.75 -11.20
C ARG A 42 -23.22 -13.93 -11.76
N LYS A 43 -22.29 -13.51 -10.90
CA LYS A 43 -21.12 -12.71 -11.29
C LYS A 43 -19.83 -13.34 -10.81
N LEU A 44 -18.83 -13.37 -11.71
CA LEU A 44 -17.46 -13.66 -11.36
C LEU A 44 -16.72 -12.33 -11.21
N LEU A 45 -16.23 -12.01 -10.01
CA LEU A 45 -15.78 -10.65 -9.69
C LEU A 45 -14.30 -10.61 -9.32
N ILE A 46 -13.59 -9.65 -9.91
CA ILE A 46 -12.21 -9.31 -9.57
C ILE A 46 -12.20 -7.91 -8.96
N SER A 47 -11.60 -7.77 -7.79
CA SER A 47 -11.65 -6.57 -6.97
C SER A 47 -10.27 -6.00 -6.68
N ALA A 48 -10.22 -4.68 -6.51
CA ALA A 48 -9.00 -3.92 -6.30
C ALA A 48 -9.11 -3.02 -5.06
N SER A 49 -8.29 -3.24 -4.03
CA SER A 49 -8.25 -2.35 -2.87
C SER A 49 -7.54 -1.05 -3.21
N ILE A 50 -8.23 0.07 -3.00
CA ILE A 50 -7.71 1.44 -3.11
C ILE A 50 -8.23 2.23 -1.91
N HIS A 51 -7.36 2.54 -0.95
CA HIS A 51 -7.75 3.33 0.22
C HIS A 51 -7.73 4.82 -0.11
N TYR A 52 -8.91 5.44 -0.14
CA TYR A 52 -9.06 6.85 -0.49
C TYR A 52 -8.16 7.82 0.30
N PRO A 53 -7.90 7.66 1.62
CA PRO A 53 -7.05 8.63 2.33
C PRO A 53 -5.56 8.36 2.21
N ARG A 54 -5.15 7.26 1.55
CA ARG A 54 -3.75 6.96 1.20
C ARG A 54 -3.32 7.52 -0.16
N SER A 55 -4.24 8.21 -0.83
CA SER A 55 -3.99 9.02 -2.03
C SER A 55 -4.74 10.33 -1.88
N VAL A 56 -4.62 11.23 -2.86
CA VAL A 56 -5.33 12.52 -2.85
C VAL A 56 -6.45 12.54 -3.88
N PRO A 57 -7.48 13.40 -3.71
CA PRO A 57 -8.64 13.43 -4.62
C PRO A 57 -8.31 13.58 -6.11
N ALA A 58 -7.20 14.24 -6.44
CA ALA A 58 -6.74 14.39 -7.82
C ALA A 58 -6.23 13.08 -8.44
N MET A 59 -5.79 12.11 -7.64
CA MET A 59 -5.29 10.81 -8.12
C MET A 59 -6.41 9.79 -8.32
N TRP A 60 -7.50 9.87 -7.54
CA TRP A 60 -8.54 8.83 -7.50
C TRP A 60 -9.11 8.45 -8.88
N PRO A 61 -9.46 9.38 -9.80
CA PRO A 61 -9.96 9.00 -11.12
C PRO A 61 -8.96 8.18 -11.93
N GLY A 62 -7.68 8.57 -11.89
CA GLY A 62 -6.61 7.86 -12.57
C GLY A 62 -6.39 6.46 -11.98
N LEU A 63 -6.37 6.34 -10.66
CA LEU A 63 -6.21 5.06 -9.97
C LEU A 63 -7.36 4.08 -10.27
N VAL A 64 -8.60 4.55 -10.19
CA VAL A 64 -9.81 3.75 -10.51
C VAL A 64 -9.82 3.35 -11.99
N SER A 65 -9.49 4.28 -12.88
CA SER A 65 -9.36 3.99 -14.32
C SER A 65 -8.29 2.92 -14.60
N THR A 66 -7.12 3.02 -13.98
CA THR A 66 -6.04 2.04 -14.14
C THR A 66 -6.43 0.67 -13.58
N ALA A 67 -7.17 0.60 -12.47
CA ALA A 67 -7.73 -0.66 -11.97
C ALA A 67 -8.74 -1.29 -12.94
N LYS A 68 -9.65 -0.49 -13.49
CA LYS A 68 -10.60 -0.93 -14.53
C LYS A 68 -9.90 -1.44 -15.77
N GLN A 69 -8.91 -0.71 -16.28
CA GLN A 69 -8.10 -1.11 -17.44
C GLN A 69 -7.28 -2.38 -17.18
N GLY A 70 -6.97 -2.64 -15.91
CA GLY A 70 -6.35 -3.87 -15.43
C GLY A 70 -7.31 -5.05 -15.34
N GLY A 71 -8.60 -4.87 -15.60
CA GLY A 71 -9.61 -5.93 -15.58
C GLY A 71 -10.33 -6.12 -14.24
N ALA A 72 -10.21 -5.18 -13.30
CA ALA A 72 -11.02 -5.20 -12.08
C ALA A 72 -12.47 -4.77 -12.37
N ASP A 73 -13.42 -5.46 -11.76
CA ASP A 73 -14.86 -5.15 -11.80
C ASP A 73 -15.30 -4.29 -10.60
N VAL A 74 -14.55 -4.40 -9.48
CA VAL A 74 -14.92 -3.88 -8.16
C VAL A 74 -13.76 -3.08 -7.55
N ILE A 75 -14.06 -1.98 -6.86
CA ILE A 75 -13.13 -1.30 -5.96
C ILE A 75 -13.49 -1.63 -4.51
N GLU A 76 -12.49 -2.00 -3.71
CA GLU A 76 -12.63 -2.21 -2.27
C GLU A 76 -11.94 -1.09 -1.50
N THR A 77 -12.56 -0.62 -0.40
CA THR A 77 -11.88 0.25 0.56
C THR A 77 -12.41 0.05 1.97
N TYR A 78 -11.52 0.19 2.95
CA TYR A 78 -11.90 0.44 4.33
C TYR A 78 -12.50 1.83 4.54
N VAL A 79 -13.20 2.01 5.67
CA VAL A 79 -13.58 3.32 6.22
C VAL A 79 -12.77 3.61 7.49
N PHE A 80 -12.08 4.74 7.55
CA PHE A 80 -11.11 5.04 8.59
C PHE A 80 -11.71 5.91 9.69
N TRP A 81 -12.32 5.28 10.71
CA TRP A 81 -13.11 5.97 11.75
C TRP A 81 -12.33 7.08 12.47
N ASN A 82 -11.09 6.85 12.87
CA ASN A 82 -10.25 7.86 13.54
C ASN A 82 -10.01 9.12 12.70
N GLY A 83 -9.98 9.01 11.37
CA GLY A 83 -9.87 10.15 10.47
C GLY A 83 -11.21 10.84 10.21
N HIS A 84 -12.32 10.13 10.39
CA HIS A 84 -13.66 10.65 10.20
C HIS A 84 -14.30 11.21 11.46
N GLU A 85 -13.92 10.79 12.67
CA GLU A 85 -14.48 11.30 13.93
C GLU A 85 -13.36 11.74 14.88
N LEU A 86 -12.84 12.95 14.63
CA LEU A 86 -11.66 13.52 15.30
C LEU A 86 -11.88 13.71 16.81
N SER A 87 -13.12 13.94 17.21
CA SER A 87 -13.61 13.97 18.59
C SER A 87 -15.07 13.50 18.60
N PRO A 88 -15.64 13.07 19.74
CA PRO A 88 -17.01 12.54 19.77
C PRO A 88 -18.03 13.46 19.08
N GLY A 89 -18.69 12.97 18.03
CA GLY A 89 -19.69 13.68 17.24
C GLY A 89 -19.16 14.74 16.26
N ASN A 90 -17.84 14.95 16.16
CA ASN A 90 -17.23 15.89 15.21
C ASN A 90 -16.70 15.14 13.98
N TYR A 91 -17.52 15.12 12.93
CA TYR A 91 -17.24 14.36 11.72
C TYR A 91 -16.46 15.15 10.65
N TYR A 92 -15.50 14.51 9.98
CA TYR A 92 -14.70 15.10 8.90
C TYR A 92 -14.76 14.23 7.63
N PHE A 93 -15.25 14.82 6.53
CA PHE A 93 -15.41 14.18 5.22
C PHE A 93 -14.95 15.09 4.06
N GLU A 94 -13.88 15.85 4.29
CA GLU A 94 -13.31 16.75 3.28
C GLU A 94 -11.92 16.28 2.82
N ASP A 95 -11.38 16.91 1.78
CA ASP A 95 -10.05 16.63 1.21
C ASP A 95 -9.90 15.12 0.89
N ARG A 96 -8.80 14.49 1.30
CA ARG A 96 -8.56 13.04 1.11
C ARG A 96 -9.48 12.14 1.93
N PHE A 97 -10.29 12.68 2.84
CA PHE A 97 -11.32 11.95 3.60
C PHE A 97 -12.72 12.14 3.02
N ASP A 98 -12.88 12.73 1.84
CA ASP A 98 -14.18 12.80 1.16
C ASP A 98 -14.58 11.44 0.55
N LEU A 99 -15.10 10.57 1.41
CA LEU A 99 -15.59 9.24 1.06
C LEU A 99 -16.71 9.32 0.01
N VAL A 100 -17.61 10.29 0.11
CA VAL A 100 -18.73 10.45 -0.84
C VAL A 100 -18.20 10.72 -2.23
N LYS A 101 -17.22 11.62 -2.38
CA LYS A 101 -16.57 11.90 -3.67
C LYS A 101 -15.84 10.68 -4.22
N PHE A 102 -15.14 9.93 -3.38
CA PHE A 102 -14.48 8.69 -3.82
C PHE A 102 -15.49 7.67 -4.36
N VAL A 103 -16.59 7.43 -3.64
CA VAL A 103 -17.66 6.51 -4.08
C VAL A 103 -18.30 7.00 -5.39
N LYS A 104 -18.48 8.32 -5.57
CA LYS A 104 -18.96 8.89 -6.85
C LYS A 104 -18.01 8.59 -8.00
N ILE A 105 -16.70 8.71 -7.80
CA ILE A 105 -15.70 8.39 -8.84
C ILE A 105 -15.75 6.91 -9.23
N VAL A 106 -15.88 6.00 -8.26
CA VAL A 106 -16.03 4.56 -8.54
C VAL A 106 -17.30 4.28 -9.35
N ARG A 107 -18.44 4.89 -8.96
CA ARG A 107 -19.71 4.81 -9.67
C ARG A 107 -19.61 5.36 -11.10
N ASP A 108 -19.02 6.54 -11.26
CA ASP A 108 -18.92 7.22 -12.56
C ASP A 108 -17.96 6.48 -13.51
N ALA A 109 -16.99 5.73 -12.96
CA ALA A 109 -16.19 4.76 -13.70
C ALA A 109 -16.97 3.47 -14.08
N GLY A 110 -18.21 3.30 -13.62
CA GLY A 110 -19.04 2.12 -13.86
C GLY A 110 -18.51 0.86 -13.19
N MET A 111 -17.84 0.99 -12.04
CA MET A 111 -17.30 -0.13 -11.26
C MET A 111 -18.14 -0.37 -10.02
N TYR A 112 -18.27 -1.64 -9.62
CA TYR A 112 -18.88 -1.97 -8.33
C TYR A 112 -17.97 -1.59 -7.16
N MET A 113 -18.53 -1.66 -5.95
CA MET A 113 -17.80 -1.32 -4.74
C MET A 113 -18.07 -2.28 -3.58
N ILE A 114 -17.01 -2.64 -2.86
CA ILE A 114 -17.06 -3.28 -1.54
C ILE A 114 -16.67 -2.22 -0.52
N LEU A 115 -17.61 -1.84 0.36
CA LEU A 115 -17.35 -0.85 1.41
C LEU A 115 -17.09 -1.55 2.75
N ARG A 116 -15.82 -1.63 3.16
CA ARG A 116 -15.45 -2.27 4.43
C ARG A 116 -15.51 -1.26 5.56
N ILE A 117 -16.67 -1.16 6.20
CA ILE A 117 -16.96 -0.10 7.17
C ILE A 117 -16.14 -0.28 8.47
N GLY A 118 -15.83 -1.53 8.85
CA GLY A 118 -15.11 -1.85 10.08
C GLY A 118 -16.04 -1.84 11.31
N PRO A 119 -15.77 -1.04 12.37
CA PRO A 119 -14.93 0.15 12.31
C PRO A 119 -13.49 -0.08 12.78
N PHE A 120 -13.19 -1.23 13.38
CA PHE A 120 -11.82 -1.74 13.40
C PHE A 120 -11.48 -2.25 11.99
N VAL A 121 -10.37 -1.79 11.43
CA VAL A 121 -9.95 -2.11 10.05
C VAL A 121 -8.55 -2.71 9.97
N ALA A 122 -7.80 -2.77 11.07
CA ALA A 122 -6.36 -3.05 11.08
C ALA A 122 -5.60 -2.16 10.08
N ALA A 123 -5.45 -2.63 8.85
CA ALA A 123 -5.01 -1.90 7.66
C ALA A 123 -3.62 -1.27 7.75
N GLU A 124 -2.80 -1.72 8.71
CA GLU A 124 -1.58 -1.02 9.14
C GLU A 124 -1.82 0.46 9.46
N TRP A 125 -3.03 0.77 9.93
CA TRP A 125 -3.50 2.11 10.19
C TRP A 125 -3.50 2.40 11.70
N ASN A 126 -3.25 3.65 12.05
CA ASN A 126 -3.07 4.13 13.41
C ASN A 126 -4.25 3.70 14.27
N PHE A 127 -3.95 2.96 15.35
CA PHE A 127 -4.94 2.44 16.29
C PHE A 127 -6.01 1.53 15.67
N GLY A 128 -5.70 0.91 14.52
CA GLY A 128 -6.58 0.00 13.79
C GLY A 128 -7.78 0.70 13.17
N GLY A 129 -7.69 2.02 12.99
CA GLY A 129 -8.78 2.89 12.54
C GLY A 129 -9.73 3.33 13.65
N VAL A 130 -9.61 2.82 14.88
CA VAL A 130 -10.47 3.24 16.00
C VAL A 130 -9.98 4.60 16.55
N PRO A 131 -10.86 5.56 16.86
CA PRO A 131 -10.44 6.84 17.42
C PRO A 131 -9.82 6.69 18.81
N VAL A 132 -8.68 7.34 19.05
CA VAL A 132 -7.95 7.27 20.34
C VAL A 132 -8.81 7.79 21.50
N TRP A 133 -9.69 8.77 21.26
CA TRP A 133 -10.56 9.29 22.31
C TRP A 133 -11.49 8.23 22.93
N LEU A 134 -11.78 7.15 22.20
CA LEU A 134 -12.65 6.07 22.69
C LEU A 134 -12.01 5.27 23.82
N HIS A 135 -10.66 5.23 23.87
CA HIS A 135 -9.91 4.62 24.97
C HIS A 135 -10.22 5.29 26.33
N TYR A 136 -10.56 6.58 26.34
CA TYR A 136 -10.84 7.33 27.57
C TYR A 136 -12.31 7.30 28.01
N VAL A 137 -13.18 6.61 27.27
CA VAL A 137 -14.59 6.49 27.66
C VAL A 137 -14.69 5.43 28.77
N PRO A 138 -15.22 5.77 29.97
CA PRO A 138 -15.26 4.84 31.10
C PRO A 138 -15.95 3.51 30.78
N GLY A 139 -15.35 2.39 31.21
CA GLY A 139 -15.89 1.04 31.00
C GLY A 139 -15.75 0.52 29.56
N THR A 140 -15.04 1.22 28.69
CA THR A 140 -14.81 0.79 27.31
C THR A 140 -13.68 -0.23 27.26
N VAL A 141 -13.95 -1.35 26.60
CA VAL A 141 -12.95 -2.33 26.16
C VAL A 141 -13.21 -2.56 24.69
N PHE A 142 -12.15 -2.53 23.88
CA PHE A 142 -12.32 -2.56 22.43
C PHE A 142 -12.70 -3.98 21.98
N ARG A 143 -13.54 -4.06 20.95
CA ARG A 143 -13.84 -5.30 20.21
C ARG A 143 -14.26 -6.46 21.12
N THR A 144 -15.09 -6.17 22.10
CA THR A 144 -15.71 -7.17 22.98
C THR A 144 -17.12 -6.72 23.34
N ASN A 145 -17.85 -7.49 24.16
CA ASN A 145 -19.22 -7.18 24.57
C ASN A 145 -19.27 -6.04 25.61
N SER A 146 -18.53 -4.97 25.38
CA SER A 146 -18.51 -3.73 26.13
C SER A 146 -19.57 -2.78 25.58
N GLU A 147 -20.54 -2.40 26.42
CA GLU A 147 -21.66 -1.56 25.99
C GLU A 147 -21.22 -0.17 25.46
N PRO A 148 -20.27 0.54 26.11
CA PRO A 148 -19.74 1.78 25.55
C PRO A 148 -19.13 1.61 24.15
N PHE A 149 -18.35 0.54 23.92
CA PHE A 149 -17.74 0.27 22.62
C PHE A 149 -18.81 -0.02 21.55
N LYS A 150 -19.74 -0.93 21.88
CA LYS A 150 -20.86 -1.31 21.00
C LYS A 150 -21.71 -0.10 20.57
N MET A 151 -22.04 0.77 21.51
CA MET A 151 -22.87 1.95 21.20
C MET A 151 -22.14 2.95 20.29
N ARG A 152 -20.83 3.13 20.46
CA ARG A 152 -20.02 4.02 19.61
C ARG A 152 -19.79 3.42 18.23
N MET A 153 -19.45 2.13 18.16
CA MET A 153 -19.37 1.38 16.90
C MET A 153 -20.68 1.47 16.12
N LYS A 154 -21.82 1.19 16.77
CA LYS A 154 -23.15 1.31 16.15
C LYS A 154 -23.40 2.73 15.62
N SER A 155 -23.09 3.76 16.42
CA SER A 155 -23.31 5.16 16.01
C SER A 155 -22.53 5.51 14.75
N PHE A 156 -21.25 5.13 14.69
CA PHE A 156 -20.42 5.37 13.51
C PHE A 156 -20.87 4.56 12.30
N THR A 157 -21.10 3.25 12.45
CA THR A 157 -21.60 2.40 11.36
C THR A 157 -22.91 2.94 10.80
N THR A 158 -23.87 3.31 11.67
CA THR A 158 -25.13 3.91 11.24
C THR A 158 -24.91 5.25 10.52
N TYR A 159 -24.01 6.09 11.00
CA TYR A 159 -23.68 7.35 10.34
C TYR A 159 -23.18 7.12 8.90
N ILE A 160 -22.23 6.21 8.71
CA ILE A 160 -21.69 5.87 7.39
C ILE A 160 -22.78 5.28 6.49
N VAL A 161 -23.57 4.33 7.00
CA VAL A 161 -24.64 3.70 6.21
C VAL A 161 -25.69 4.72 5.79
N GLU A 162 -26.16 5.58 6.69
CA GLU A 162 -27.16 6.61 6.36
C GLU A 162 -26.62 7.66 5.38
N MET A 163 -25.34 8.00 5.46
CA MET A 163 -24.67 8.84 4.47
C MET A 163 -24.65 8.17 3.09
N MET A 164 -24.27 6.89 3.00
CA MET A 164 -24.29 6.14 1.73
C MET A 164 -25.71 5.99 1.18
N LYS A 165 -26.72 5.78 2.05
CA LYS A 165 -28.13 5.68 1.63
C LYS A 165 -28.69 6.98 1.11
N ARG A 166 -28.35 8.11 1.74
CA ARG A 166 -28.79 9.45 1.33
C ARG A 166 -28.33 9.78 -0.08
N GLU A 167 -27.09 9.42 -0.39
CA GLU A 167 -26.50 9.57 -1.73
C GLU A 167 -26.89 8.43 -2.69
N LYS A 168 -27.70 7.46 -2.23
CA LYS A 168 -28.18 6.29 -2.99
C LYS A 168 -27.05 5.43 -3.57
N PHE A 169 -26.00 5.20 -2.78
CA PHE A 169 -24.83 4.45 -3.24
C PHE A 169 -24.93 2.93 -3.09
N PHE A 170 -25.86 2.40 -2.30
CA PHE A 170 -26.12 0.98 -2.29
C PHE A 170 -26.79 0.53 -3.59
N ALA A 171 -26.40 -0.65 -4.10
CA ALA A 171 -26.96 -1.22 -5.33
C ALA A 171 -28.49 -1.35 -5.27
N SER A 172 -29.04 -1.66 -4.09
CA SER A 172 -30.47 -1.65 -3.77
C SER A 172 -31.19 -0.29 -3.99
N GLN A 173 -30.44 0.78 -4.24
CA GLN A 173 -30.95 2.12 -4.53
C GLN A 173 -30.52 2.63 -5.92
N GLY A 174 -29.96 1.75 -6.76
CA GLY A 174 -29.36 2.08 -8.05
C GLY A 174 -27.89 2.53 -7.97
N GLY A 175 -27.27 2.43 -6.77
CA GLY A 175 -25.86 2.70 -6.56
C GLY A 175 -24.95 1.53 -6.95
N HIS A 176 -23.68 1.56 -6.55
CA HIS A 176 -22.67 0.57 -6.98
C HIS A 176 -22.03 -0.17 -5.80
N ILE A 177 -22.38 0.14 -4.55
CA ILE A 177 -21.95 -0.64 -3.38
C ILE A 177 -22.74 -1.95 -3.35
N ILE A 178 -22.05 -3.07 -3.58
CA ILE A 178 -22.64 -4.42 -3.68
C ILE A 178 -22.39 -5.28 -2.44
N LEU A 179 -21.40 -4.93 -1.61
CA LEU A 179 -21.12 -5.58 -0.34
C LEU A 179 -20.70 -4.54 0.69
N ALA A 180 -21.02 -4.80 1.94
CA ALA A 180 -20.46 -4.09 3.09
C ALA A 180 -19.82 -5.06 4.08
N GLN A 181 -18.73 -4.66 4.72
CA GLN A 181 -18.09 -5.46 5.79
C GLN A 181 -18.27 -4.80 7.15
N ILE A 182 -18.59 -5.62 8.15
CA ILE A 182 -18.54 -5.26 9.57
C ILE A 182 -17.38 -6.01 10.24
N GLU A 183 -16.69 -5.35 11.18
CA GLU A 183 -15.46 -5.86 11.80
C GLU A 183 -14.34 -6.18 10.79
N ASN A 184 -13.20 -6.64 11.31
CA ASN A 184 -12.07 -7.09 10.51
C ASN A 184 -11.25 -8.17 11.25
N GLU A 185 -11.17 -9.37 10.68
CA GLU A 185 -10.37 -10.49 11.19
C GLU A 185 -10.59 -10.80 12.68
N TYR A 186 -11.83 -10.70 13.13
CA TYR A 186 -12.15 -10.85 14.55
C TYR A 186 -12.04 -12.30 15.02
N GLY A 187 -12.40 -13.27 14.17
CA GLY A 187 -12.39 -14.70 14.54
C GLY A 187 -11.01 -15.24 14.94
N ASP A 188 -9.93 -14.63 14.46
CA ASP A 188 -8.56 -15.01 14.85
C ASP A 188 -8.25 -14.71 16.33
N ILE A 189 -8.92 -13.70 16.91
CA ILE A 189 -8.72 -13.24 18.29
C ILE A 189 -9.94 -13.43 19.19
N GLU A 190 -11.09 -13.80 18.66
CA GLU A 190 -12.37 -13.89 19.38
C GLU A 190 -12.26 -14.64 20.70
N ARG A 191 -11.61 -15.82 20.68
CA ARG A 191 -11.41 -16.67 21.88
C ARG A 191 -10.64 -15.98 23.00
N VAL A 192 -9.80 -14.99 22.69
CA VAL A 192 -8.99 -14.26 23.68
C VAL A 192 -9.87 -13.38 24.57
N TYR A 193 -11.04 -12.97 24.09
CA TYR A 193 -12.01 -12.19 24.85
C TYR A 193 -12.95 -13.03 25.73
N GLY A 194 -12.77 -14.35 25.77
CA GLY A 194 -13.58 -15.27 26.57
C GLY A 194 -15.08 -15.10 26.32
N ASP A 195 -15.87 -15.04 27.39
CA ASP A 195 -17.34 -14.92 27.34
C ASP A 195 -17.84 -13.64 26.64
N GLY A 196 -16.98 -12.63 26.46
CA GLY A 196 -17.30 -11.40 25.76
C GLY A 196 -17.16 -11.47 24.23
N GLY A 197 -16.36 -12.42 23.71
CA GLY A 197 -16.00 -12.46 22.29
C GLY A 197 -17.17 -12.86 21.38
N LYS A 198 -17.71 -14.06 21.59
CA LYS A 198 -18.82 -14.60 20.79
C LYS A 198 -20.07 -13.73 20.81
N PRO A 199 -20.56 -13.25 21.98
CA PRO A 199 -21.71 -12.35 22.01
C PRO A 199 -21.46 -11.04 21.24
N TYR A 200 -20.24 -10.52 21.25
CA TYR A 200 -19.88 -9.33 20.47
C TYR A 200 -19.93 -9.60 18.96
N ALA A 201 -19.34 -10.69 18.48
CA ALA A 201 -19.38 -11.04 17.05
C ALA A 201 -20.82 -11.20 16.55
N MET A 202 -21.67 -11.90 17.33
CA MET A 202 -23.10 -12.07 17.03
C MET A 202 -23.86 -10.74 17.05
N TRP A 203 -23.55 -9.87 18.02
CA TRP A 203 -24.13 -8.53 18.09
C TRP A 203 -23.70 -7.66 16.91
N ALA A 204 -22.42 -7.68 16.51
CA ALA A 204 -21.89 -6.88 15.42
C ALA A 204 -22.55 -7.25 14.09
N ALA A 205 -22.67 -8.55 13.81
CA ALA A 205 -23.40 -9.07 12.67
C ALA A 205 -24.88 -8.64 12.69
N SER A 206 -25.57 -8.80 13.82
CA SER A 206 -26.98 -8.41 13.97
C SER A 206 -27.19 -6.90 13.81
N MET A 207 -26.27 -6.09 14.34
CA MET A 207 -26.28 -4.64 14.24
C MET A 207 -26.09 -4.20 12.78
N ALA A 208 -25.16 -4.81 12.06
CA ALA A 208 -24.92 -4.55 10.65
C ALA A 208 -26.15 -4.88 9.78
N LEU A 209 -26.76 -6.06 9.99
CA LEU A 209 -27.98 -6.47 9.31
C LEU A 209 -29.15 -5.51 9.58
N SER A 210 -29.29 -5.03 10.83
CA SER A 210 -30.32 -4.06 11.20
C SER A 210 -30.20 -2.71 10.50
N GLN A 211 -29.05 -2.41 9.87
CA GLN A 211 -28.89 -1.21 9.06
C GLN A 211 -29.68 -1.26 7.75
N ASN A 212 -30.19 -2.42 7.33
CA ASN A 212 -31.04 -2.60 6.15
C ASN A 212 -30.48 -1.90 4.89
N THR A 213 -29.23 -2.21 4.55
CA THR A 213 -28.52 -1.68 3.36
C THR A 213 -29.10 -2.21 2.05
N GLY A 214 -29.84 -3.32 2.08
CA GLY A 214 -30.35 -4.01 0.90
C GLY A 214 -29.28 -4.74 0.08
N VAL A 215 -28.06 -4.89 0.61
CA VAL A 215 -26.98 -5.68 0.02
C VAL A 215 -26.36 -6.62 1.07
N PRO A 216 -25.72 -7.73 0.67
CA PRO A 216 -25.14 -8.67 1.62
C PRO A 216 -24.03 -8.06 2.47
N TRP A 217 -23.91 -8.58 3.70
CA TRP A 217 -22.81 -8.26 4.61
C TRP A 217 -21.79 -9.38 4.65
N ILE A 218 -20.52 -9.01 4.83
CA ILE A 218 -19.40 -9.95 4.97
C ILE A 218 -18.65 -9.72 6.29
N MET A 219 -17.91 -10.75 6.73
CA MET A 219 -16.93 -10.69 7.81
C MET A 219 -15.71 -11.56 7.42
N CYS A 220 -14.53 -10.94 7.28
CA CYS A 220 -13.31 -11.68 6.96
C CYS A 220 -12.72 -12.38 8.19
N GLN A 221 -12.13 -13.56 7.98
CA GLN A 221 -11.58 -14.45 9.01
C GLN A 221 -12.52 -14.63 10.23
N GLN A 222 -13.82 -14.71 9.96
CA GLN A 222 -14.83 -15.01 10.97
C GLN A 222 -15.42 -16.39 10.73
N TYR A 223 -14.84 -17.41 11.36
CA TYR A 223 -15.14 -18.82 11.09
C TYR A 223 -16.61 -19.21 11.32
N ASP A 224 -17.32 -18.49 12.18
CA ASP A 224 -18.67 -18.79 12.62
C ASP A 224 -19.64 -17.60 12.44
N ALA A 225 -19.40 -16.77 11.41
CA ALA A 225 -20.27 -15.66 11.04
C ALA A 225 -21.74 -16.12 10.86
N PRO A 226 -22.71 -15.51 11.57
CA PRO A 226 -24.10 -15.96 11.55
C PRO A 226 -24.78 -15.63 10.22
N ASP A 227 -25.74 -16.46 9.80
CA ASP A 227 -26.53 -16.17 8.60
C ASP A 227 -27.34 -14.86 8.75
N PRO A 228 -27.50 -14.07 7.66
CA PRO A 228 -27.00 -14.29 6.29
C PRO A 228 -25.59 -13.66 6.03
N VAL A 229 -24.79 -13.38 7.05
CA VAL A 229 -23.44 -12.79 6.86
C VAL A 229 -22.49 -13.82 6.25
N ILE A 230 -21.78 -13.43 5.20
CA ILE A 230 -20.83 -14.31 4.50
C ILE A 230 -19.46 -14.21 5.18
N ASN A 231 -18.89 -15.33 5.62
CA ASN A 231 -17.51 -15.36 6.05
C ASN A 231 -16.57 -15.43 4.84
N THR A 232 -15.46 -14.68 4.90
CA THR A 232 -14.49 -14.58 3.79
C THR A 232 -13.08 -14.91 4.26
N CYS A 233 -12.16 -15.12 3.31
CA CYS A 233 -10.77 -15.47 3.58
C CYS A 233 -9.82 -14.30 3.28
N ASN A 234 -8.76 -14.18 4.08
CA ASN A 234 -7.62 -13.27 3.90
C ASN A 234 -6.33 -14.07 4.00
N SER A 235 -5.49 -14.10 2.96
CA SER A 235 -4.24 -14.86 2.96
C SER A 235 -3.41 -14.54 1.71
N PHE A 236 -2.20 -15.10 1.63
CA PHE A 236 -1.51 -15.26 0.35
C PHE A 236 -2.21 -16.26 -0.57
N TYR A 237 -2.90 -17.26 0.02
CA TYR A 237 -3.63 -18.32 -0.69
C TYR A 237 -4.95 -18.65 0.03
N CYS A 238 -6.07 -18.60 -0.70
CA CYS A 238 -7.40 -18.98 -0.20
C CYS A 238 -8.07 -20.06 -1.06
N ASP A 239 -7.31 -20.79 -1.88
CA ASP A 239 -7.82 -21.85 -2.75
C ASP A 239 -8.42 -23.03 -1.95
N GLN A 240 -7.95 -23.26 -0.73
CA GLN A 240 -8.48 -24.30 0.17
C GLN A 240 -9.58 -23.80 1.13
N PHE A 241 -9.89 -22.51 1.13
CA PHE A 241 -10.95 -21.96 1.97
C PHE A 241 -12.33 -22.45 1.51
N THR A 242 -13.20 -22.75 2.48
CA THR A 242 -14.61 -23.08 2.27
C THR A 242 -15.45 -22.21 3.22
N PRO A 243 -16.51 -21.55 2.73
CA PRO A 243 -17.39 -20.76 3.59
C PRO A 243 -18.08 -21.66 4.62
N ASN A 244 -18.57 -21.06 5.72
CA ASN A 244 -19.12 -21.79 6.86
C ASN A 244 -20.51 -22.40 6.62
N SER A 245 -21.07 -22.21 5.42
CA SER A 245 -22.34 -22.79 4.98
C SER A 245 -22.25 -23.11 3.49
N PRO A 246 -22.82 -24.25 3.03
CA PRO A 246 -22.81 -24.62 1.62
C PRO A 246 -23.64 -23.67 0.75
N ASN A 247 -24.49 -22.82 1.33
CA ASN A 247 -25.32 -21.85 0.59
C ASN A 247 -24.63 -20.50 0.36
N LYS A 248 -23.39 -20.33 0.83
CA LYS A 248 -22.63 -19.08 0.72
C LYS A 248 -21.57 -19.20 -0.37
N PRO A 249 -21.28 -18.11 -1.10
CA PRO A 249 -20.24 -18.11 -2.12
C PRO A 249 -18.86 -18.07 -1.48
N LYS A 250 -17.88 -18.62 -2.18
CA LYS A 250 -16.46 -18.55 -1.79
C LYS A 250 -15.85 -17.21 -2.21
N ILE A 251 -15.50 -16.39 -1.22
CA ILE A 251 -15.01 -15.01 -1.37
C ILE A 251 -13.64 -14.84 -0.69
N TRP A 252 -12.71 -14.20 -1.39
CA TRP A 252 -11.37 -13.83 -0.92
C TRP A 252 -11.24 -12.31 -0.87
N THR A 253 -11.33 -11.76 0.33
CA THR A 253 -11.32 -10.31 0.58
C THR A 253 -9.93 -9.70 0.61
N GLU A 254 -8.88 -10.47 0.90
CA GLU A 254 -7.51 -9.95 0.85
C GLU A 254 -6.51 -10.97 0.31
N ASN A 255 -6.22 -10.87 -0.99
CA ASN A 255 -5.07 -11.50 -1.61
C ASN A 255 -3.90 -10.52 -1.59
N TRP A 256 -2.87 -10.82 -0.82
CA TRP A 256 -1.75 -9.89 -0.60
C TRP A 256 -0.71 -9.93 -1.73
N PRO A 257 -0.63 -8.94 -2.64
CA PRO A 257 0.32 -8.95 -3.76
C PRO A 257 1.73 -8.49 -3.36
N GLY A 258 1.96 -8.32 -2.06
CA GLY A 258 3.22 -7.96 -1.42
C GLY A 258 2.98 -7.85 0.09
N TRP A 259 3.67 -6.93 0.76
CA TRP A 259 3.54 -6.74 2.21
C TRP A 259 3.84 -5.30 2.62
N PHE A 260 3.40 -4.88 3.80
CA PHE A 260 3.74 -3.58 4.36
C PHE A 260 5.18 -3.52 4.87
N GLN A 261 5.69 -2.31 5.08
CA GLN A 261 7.04 -2.07 5.58
C GLN A 261 7.01 -1.27 6.89
N THR A 262 7.97 -1.53 7.78
CA THR A 262 8.22 -0.77 9.01
C THR A 262 9.59 -0.09 8.96
N PHE A 263 9.74 1.07 9.60
CA PHE A 263 10.99 1.80 9.67
C PHE A 263 12.13 0.94 10.26
N GLY A 264 13.19 0.72 9.48
CA GLY A 264 14.32 -0.15 9.81
C GLY A 264 14.18 -1.59 9.30
N ALA A 265 13.09 -1.94 8.61
CA ALA A 265 12.93 -3.26 7.99
C ALA A 265 13.40 -3.28 6.53
N ARG A 266 13.69 -4.50 6.05
CA ARG A 266 13.92 -4.82 4.63
C ARG A 266 12.67 -4.57 3.78
N ASN A 267 12.86 -4.37 2.47
CA ASN A 267 11.77 -4.13 1.52
C ASN A 267 11.16 -5.45 0.99
N PRO A 268 9.89 -5.76 1.30
CA PRO A 268 9.24 -7.01 0.87
C PRO A 268 8.68 -6.93 -0.56
N HIS A 269 8.75 -8.05 -1.28
CA HIS A 269 8.21 -8.20 -2.65
C HIS A 269 7.46 -9.52 -2.79
N ARG A 270 6.49 -9.60 -3.70
CA ARG A 270 5.86 -10.88 -4.09
C ARG A 270 5.81 -11.01 -5.61
N PRO A 271 6.32 -12.10 -6.21
CA PRO A 271 6.33 -12.31 -7.66
C PRO A 271 4.95 -12.26 -8.29
N ALA A 272 4.87 -11.71 -9.50
CA ALA A 272 3.63 -11.65 -10.27
C ALA A 272 3.07 -13.04 -10.57
N GLU A 273 3.97 -14.00 -10.81
CA GLU A 273 3.68 -15.39 -11.14
C GLU A 273 3.03 -16.12 -9.98
N ASP A 274 3.52 -15.91 -8.75
CA ASP A 274 2.93 -16.50 -7.54
C ASP A 274 1.55 -15.89 -7.21
N ILE A 275 1.39 -14.58 -7.41
CA ILE A 275 0.09 -13.93 -7.27
C ILE A 275 -0.89 -14.53 -8.28
N ALA A 276 -0.48 -14.60 -9.55
CA ALA A 276 -1.30 -15.18 -10.62
C ALA A 276 -1.64 -16.65 -10.35
N PHE A 277 -0.69 -17.44 -9.85
CA PHE A 277 -0.91 -18.81 -9.39
C PHE A 277 -1.98 -18.85 -8.31
N SER A 278 -1.83 -18.04 -7.26
CA SER A 278 -2.77 -18.02 -6.13
C SER A 278 -4.21 -17.68 -6.56
N VAL A 279 -4.36 -16.73 -7.49
CA VAL A 279 -5.66 -16.30 -8.03
C VAL A 279 -6.25 -17.35 -8.97
N ALA A 280 -5.45 -17.90 -9.89
CA ALA A 280 -5.90 -18.96 -10.79
C ALA A 280 -6.34 -20.20 -10.01
N ARG A 281 -5.58 -20.60 -8.98
CA ARG A 281 -5.95 -21.67 -8.03
C ARG A 281 -7.27 -21.39 -7.32
N PHE A 282 -7.49 -20.17 -6.86
CA PHE A 282 -8.73 -19.79 -6.18
C PHE A 282 -9.95 -19.95 -7.10
N PHE A 283 -9.90 -19.43 -8.32
CA PHE A 283 -10.99 -19.58 -9.30
C PHE A 283 -11.14 -21.02 -9.80
N GLN A 284 -10.03 -21.74 -10.00
CA GLN A 284 -10.00 -23.17 -10.31
C GLN A 284 -10.80 -23.97 -9.26
N LYS A 285 -10.68 -23.63 -7.97
CA LYS A 285 -11.35 -24.30 -6.84
C LYS A 285 -12.67 -23.62 -6.43
N GLY A 286 -13.40 -23.08 -7.39
CA GLY A 286 -14.74 -22.57 -7.17
C GLY A 286 -14.80 -21.21 -6.45
N GLY A 287 -13.72 -20.44 -6.41
CA GLY A 287 -13.78 -19.04 -6.00
C GLY A 287 -14.68 -18.20 -6.93
N SER A 288 -15.34 -17.16 -6.42
CA SER A 288 -16.22 -16.30 -7.24
C SER A 288 -15.98 -14.80 -7.09
N LEU A 289 -15.33 -14.37 -6.01
CA LEU A 289 -14.86 -13.01 -5.81
C LEU A 289 -13.46 -13.04 -5.20
N GLN A 290 -12.49 -12.41 -5.86
CA GLN A 290 -11.14 -12.21 -5.34
C GLN A 290 -10.81 -10.72 -5.31
N ASN A 291 -10.18 -10.26 -4.24
CA ASN A 291 -9.73 -8.88 -4.07
C ASN A 291 -8.22 -8.79 -3.82
N TYR A 292 -7.53 -7.91 -4.55
CA TYR A 292 -6.13 -7.59 -4.29
C TYR A 292 -6.02 -6.57 -3.15
N TYR A 293 -5.34 -6.95 -2.07
CA TYR A 293 -5.03 -6.07 -0.94
C TYR A 293 -3.49 -5.91 -0.84
N MET A 294 -2.87 -4.91 -1.45
CA MET A 294 -3.44 -3.73 -2.11
C MET A 294 -3.33 -3.77 -3.64
N TYR A 295 -4.30 -3.18 -4.35
CA TYR A 295 -4.14 -2.89 -5.78
C TYR A 295 -3.42 -1.56 -6.02
N HIS A 296 -3.73 -0.56 -5.18
CA HIS A 296 -2.91 0.63 -4.94
C HIS A 296 -2.78 0.84 -3.44
N GLY A 297 -1.56 0.73 -2.92
CA GLY A 297 -1.31 0.90 -1.49
C GLY A 297 -1.21 2.37 -1.07
N GLY A 298 -0.42 3.17 -1.77
CA GLY A 298 -0.33 4.63 -1.58
C GLY A 298 0.59 5.05 -0.43
N THR A 299 0.25 6.15 0.23
CA THR A 299 1.08 6.83 1.25
C THR A 299 0.28 7.06 2.54
N ASN A 300 0.88 6.73 3.68
CA ASN A 300 0.43 7.11 5.01
C ASN A 300 0.77 8.59 5.28
N PHE A 301 0.05 9.52 4.65
CA PHE A 301 0.20 10.96 4.88
C PHE A 301 -0.03 11.33 6.35
N ASP A 302 0.49 12.48 6.78
CA ASP A 302 0.30 12.99 8.14
C ASP A 302 0.89 12.04 9.21
N ARG A 303 0.55 12.25 10.48
CA ARG A 303 0.99 11.45 11.62
C ARG A 303 -0.07 10.44 12.13
N THR A 304 -1.31 10.56 11.71
CA THR A 304 -2.44 9.73 12.19
C THR A 304 -2.82 8.59 11.24
N SER A 305 -1.99 8.31 10.21
CA SER A 305 -2.25 7.26 9.22
C SER A 305 -1.57 5.94 9.57
N GLY A 306 -0.26 5.77 9.36
CA GLY A 306 0.44 4.50 9.60
C GLY A 306 0.86 4.31 11.07
N GLY A 307 0.78 3.08 11.60
CA GLY A 307 1.32 2.77 12.93
C GLY A 307 1.16 1.29 13.35
N PRO A 308 1.95 0.81 14.33
CA PRO A 308 3.17 1.41 14.86
C PRO A 308 4.36 1.10 13.95
N PHE A 309 5.33 2.02 13.86
CA PHE A 309 6.54 1.92 13.01
C PHE A 309 6.30 1.72 11.51
N ILE A 310 5.06 1.62 11.03
CA ILE A 310 4.73 1.54 9.61
C ILE A 310 5.35 2.75 8.89
N THR A 311 5.99 2.49 7.76
CA THR A 311 6.59 3.53 6.93
C THR A 311 5.55 4.53 6.42
N THR A 312 6.00 5.71 6.01
CA THR A 312 5.13 6.67 5.33
C THR A 312 4.72 6.13 3.97
N SER A 313 5.59 5.39 3.27
CA SER A 313 5.19 4.60 2.12
C SER A 313 4.29 3.44 2.56
N TYR A 314 3.22 3.19 1.82
CA TYR A 314 2.43 1.97 1.90
C TYR A 314 2.35 1.33 0.50
N ASP A 315 3.47 1.32 -0.24
CA ASP A 315 3.55 0.80 -1.62
C ASP A 315 3.02 -0.63 -1.77
N TYR A 316 3.30 -1.49 -0.79
CA TYR A 316 2.83 -2.87 -0.70
C TYR A 316 3.30 -3.79 -1.85
N ASP A 317 4.27 -3.35 -2.68
CA ASP A 317 4.59 -3.97 -3.97
C ASP A 317 3.34 -4.15 -4.86
N ALA A 318 2.40 -3.20 -4.75
CA ALA A 318 1.09 -3.27 -5.40
C ALA A 318 1.18 -3.15 -6.94
N PRO A 319 0.19 -3.68 -7.70
CA PRO A 319 0.08 -3.50 -9.14
C PRO A 319 0.13 -2.04 -9.61
N ILE A 320 -0.41 -1.12 -8.82
CA ILE A 320 -0.19 0.33 -8.96
C ILE A 320 0.66 0.78 -7.76
N ASP A 321 1.83 1.34 -8.04
CA ASP A 321 2.79 1.73 -6.99
C ASP A 321 2.29 2.91 -6.13
N GLU A 322 3.04 3.25 -5.08
CA GLU A 322 2.75 4.37 -4.16
C GLU A 322 2.40 5.69 -4.89
N TYR A 323 3.01 5.93 -6.04
CA TYR A 323 2.93 7.18 -6.78
C TYR A 323 1.85 7.17 -7.87
N GLY A 324 1.16 6.04 -8.06
CA GLY A 324 0.12 5.88 -9.08
C GLY A 324 0.61 5.34 -10.42
N LEU A 325 1.88 4.89 -10.52
CA LEU A 325 2.41 4.29 -11.73
C LEU A 325 2.10 2.79 -11.80
N VAL A 326 1.85 2.29 -13.01
CA VAL A 326 1.66 0.86 -13.25
C VAL A 326 2.96 0.10 -13.03
N ARG A 327 2.93 -0.93 -12.18
CA ARG A 327 4.07 -1.81 -11.92
C ARG A 327 4.10 -2.95 -12.91
N LEU A 328 4.96 -2.83 -13.92
CA LEU A 328 5.19 -3.88 -14.90
C LEU A 328 6.37 -4.79 -14.49
N PRO A 329 6.23 -6.13 -14.58
CA PRO A 329 5.20 -6.85 -15.34
C PRO A 329 3.91 -7.15 -14.55
N LYS A 330 3.93 -6.99 -13.22
CA LYS A 330 2.86 -7.44 -12.31
C LYS A 330 1.45 -7.07 -12.76
N TRP A 331 1.19 -5.80 -13.01
CA TRP A 331 -0.13 -5.32 -13.41
C TRP A 331 -0.60 -5.93 -14.75
N ALA A 332 0.30 -6.01 -15.74
CA ALA A 332 -0.05 -6.53 -17.07
C ALA A 332 -0.26 -8.04 -17.04
N HIS A 333 0.57 -8.79 -16.31
CA HIS A 333 0.41 -10.23 -16.13
C HIS A 333 -0.92 -10.58 -15.45
N LEU A 334 -1.31 -9.81 -14.42
CA LEU A 334 -2.61 -9.97 -13.78
C LEU A 334 -3.76 -9.56 -14.70
N LYS A 335 -3.62 -8.50 -15.50
CA LYS A 335 -4.62 -8.14 -16.53
C LYS A 335 -4.87 -9.28 -17.51
N GLU A 336 -3.82 -9.98 -17.96
CA GLU A 336 -3.96 -11.13 -18.86
C GLU A 336 -4.62 -12.32 -18.18
N LEU A 337 -4.27 -12.58 -16.91
CA LEU A 337 -4.96 -13.57 -16.10
C LEU A 337 -6.47 -13.25 -16.00
N HIS A 338 -6.83 -11.99 -15.73
CA HIS A 338 -8.22 -11.58 -15.62
C HIS A 338 -8.98 -11.83 -16.93
N LYS A 339 -8.39 -11.45 -18.08
CA LYS A 339 -8.96 -11.74 -19.40
C LYS A 339 -9.19 -13.25 -19.58
N ALA A 340 -8.20 -14.09 -19.25
CA ALA A 340 -8.32 -15.54 -19.37
C ALA A 340 -9.41 -16.13 -18.46
N ILE A 341 -9.54 -15.63 -17.23
CA ILE A 341 -10.61 -16.02 -16.30
C ILE A 341 -11.99 -15.59 -16.84
N LYS A 342 -12.11 -14.40 -17.43
CA LYS A 342 -13.39 -13.90 -17.99
C LYS A 342 -13.83 -14.69 -19.22
N LEU A 343 -12.91 -15.21 -20.03
CA LEU A 343 -13.24 -16.17 -21.10
C LEU A 343 -13.89 -17.45 -20.53
N CYS A 344 -13.60 -17.79 -19.27
CA CYS A 344 -14.14 -18.95 -18.57
C CYS A 344 -15.40 -18.66 -17.75
N GLU A 345 -15.89 -17.41 -17.70
CA GLU A 345 -16.88 -16.95 -16.72
C GLU A 345 -18.17 -17.77 -16.75
N HIS A 346 -18.73 -18.05 -17.94
CA HIS A 346 -19.97 -18.81 -18.05
C HIS A 346 -19.84 -20.22 -17.45
N ALA A 347 -18.82 -20.98 -17.86
CA ALA A 347 -18.60 -22.34 -17.35
C ALA A 347 -18.27 -22.35 -15.85
N LEU A 348 -17.51 -21.36 -15.35
CA LEU A 348 -17.20 -21.23 -13.91
C LEU A 348 -18.42 -20.90 -13.04
N LEU A 349 -19.45 -20.25 -13.61
CA LEU A 349 -20.66 -19.86 -12.88
C LEU A 349 -21.81 -20.86 -13.02
N TYR A 350 -21.91 -21.58 -14.14
CA TYR A 350 -23.06 -22.43 -14.45
C TYR A 350 -22.71 -23.89 -14.77
N GLY A 351 -21.44 -24.20 -15.01
CA GLY A 351 -20.97 -25.55 -15.32
C GLY A 351 -20.79 -26.42 -14.07
N GLU A 352 -20.79 -27.72 -14.29
CA GLU A 352 -20.44 -28.71 -13.27
C GLU A 352 -18.92 -28.88 -13.20
N GLN A 353 -18.36 -28.82 -11.99
CA GLN A 353 -16.94 -29.01 -11.75
C GLN A 353 -16.60 -30.49 -11.55
N THR A 354 -15.62 -30.99 -12.29
CA THR A 354 -15.03 -32.33 -12.11
C THR A 354 -13.53 -32.22 -11.90
N LEU A 355 -13.04 -32.80 -10.81
CA LEU A 355 -11.61 -32.93 -10.54
C LEU A 355 -11.05 -34.16 -11.24
N GLN A 356 -9.96 -33.97 -11.99
CA GLN A 356 -9.15 -35.03 -12.59
C GLN A 356 -7.76 -35.02 -11.97
N VAL A 357 -7.38 -36.11 -11.33
CA VAL A 357 -6.02 -36.31 -10.80
C VAL A 357 -5.12 -36.74 -11.96
N LEU A 358 -4.16 -35.90 -12.34
CA LEU A 358 -3.25 -36.13 -13.48
C LEU A 358 -1.86 -36.62 -13.02
N GLY A 359 -1.59 -36.55 -11.73
CA GLY A 359 -0.38 -37.02 -11.08
C GLY A 359 -0.42 -36.72 -9.57
N PRO A 360 0.64 -37.05 -8.81
CA PRO A 360 0.68 -36.80 -7.37
C PRO A 360 0.58 -35.32 -7.00
N LEU A 361 1.11 -34.44 -7.86
CA LEU A 361 1.16 -32.98 -7.68
C LEU A 361 0.57 -32.26 -8.91
N GLN A 362 -0.22 -32.97 -9.72
CA GLN A 362 -0.82 -32.44 -10.94
C GLN A 362 -2.30 -32.75 -10.95
N GLU A 363 -3.11 -31.73 -11.16
CA GLU A 363 -4.56 -31.86 -11.21
C GLU A 363 -5.14 -30.97 -12.30
N ALA A 364 -6.30 -31.38 -12.82
CA ALA A 364 -7.12 -30.54 -13.66
C ALA A 364 -8.54 -30.44 -13.10
N ASP A 365 -9.02 -29.22 -12.88
CA ASP A 365 -10.44 -28.98 -12.64
C ASP A 365 -11.09 -28.59 -13.95
N VAL A 366 -12.10 -29.37 -14.35
CA VAL A 366 -12.85 -29.19 -15.60
C VAL A 366 -14.25 -28.72 -15.26
N TYR A 367 -14.66 -27.62 -15.88
CA TYR A 367 -16.00 -27.08 -15.80
C TYR A 367 -16.70 -27.31 -17.13
N SER A 368 -17.74 -28.14 -17.12
CA SER A 368 -18.54 -28.46 -18.31
C SER A 368 -19.96 -27.95 -18.16
N ASP A 369 -20.47 -27.28 -19.20
CA ASP A 369 -21.88 -26.86 -19.24
C ASP A 369 -22.72 -27.79 -20.14
N PRO A 370 -24.04 -27.90 -19.90
CA PRO A 370 -24.93 -28.72 -20.73
C PRO A 370 -25.05 -28.26 -22.19
N SER A 371 -24.67 -27.02 -22.50
CA SER A 371 -24.61 -26.50 -23.88
C SER A 371 -23.34 -26.92 -24.63
N GLY A 372 -22.44 -27.70 -24.00
CA GLY A 372 -21.23 -28.24 -24.60
C GLY A 372 -19.97 -27.39 -24.42
N GLY A 373 -20.04 -26.29 -23.66
CA GLY A 373 -18.87 -25.52 -23.27
C GLY A 373 -17.98 -26.30 -22.29
N CYS A 374 -16.67 -26.21 -22.46
CA CYS A 374 -15.68 -26.90 -21.63
C CYS A 374 -14.54 -25.95 -21.30
N VAL A 375 -14.28 -25.77 -20.01
CA VAL A 375 -13.13 -25.03 -19.48
C VAL A 375 -12.29 -25.97 -18.63
N ALA A 376 -10.96 -25.86 -18.71
CA ALA A 376 -10.06 -26.60 -17.83
C ALA A 376 -8.98 -25.70 -17.23
N PHE A 377 -8.66 -25.97 -15.96
CA PHE A 377 -7.51 -25.40 -15.26
C PHE A 377 -6.55 -26.53 -14.92
N ILE A 378 -5.38 -26.58 -15.56
CA ILE A 378 -4.36 -27.62 -15.31
C ILE A 378 -3.31 -27.03 -14.37
N ALA A 379 -3.24 -27.53 -13.14
CA ALA A 379 -2.29 -27.07 -12.13
C ALA A 379 -1.14 -28.07 -11.97
N ASN A 380 0.07 -27.53 -11.89
CA ASN A 380 1.25 -28.23 -11.38
C ASN A 380 1.66 -27.56 -10.06
N ILE A 381 1.41 -28.25 -8.95
CA ILE A 381 1.74 -27.78 -7.59
C ILE A 381 3.11 -28.29 -7.10
N ASP A 382 3.87 -28.97 -7.98
CA ASP A 382 5.29 -29.26 -7.76
C ASP A 382 6.06 -27.94 -7.65
N GLU A 383 6.84 -27.77 -6.58
CA GLU A 383 7.57 -26.52 -6.31
C GLU A 383 8.89 -26.43 -7.08
N GLU A 384 9.33 -27.50 -7.72
CA GLU A 384 10.66 -27.59 -8.34
C GLU A 384 10.60 -27.95 -9.81
N ASN A 385 9.76 -28.93 -10.18
CA ASN A 385 9.83 -29.57 -11.48
C ASN A 385 8.69 -29.17 -12.42
N ASP A 386 9.06 -28.65 -13.59
CA ASP A 386 8.15 -28.52 -14.72
C ASP A 386 7.69 -29.93 -15.17
N ARG A 387 6.44 -30.05 -15.64
CA ARG A 387 5.85 -31.35 -16.00
C ARG A 387 5.17 -31.31 -17.37
N LEU A 388 5.41 -32.36 -18.16
CA LEU A 388 4.62 -32.67 -19.34
C LEU A 388 3.37 -33.44 -18.92
N ILE A 389 2.22 -32.80 -19.01
CA ILE A 389 0.93 -33.35 -18.58
C ILE A 389 0.13 -33.76 -19.82
N ILE A 390 -0.42 -34.98 -19.82
CA ILE A 390 -1.35 -35.44 -20.85
C ILE A 390 -2.77 -35.19 -20.37
N PHE A 391 -3.50 -34.32 -21.04
CA PHE A 391 -4.90 -34.01 -20.76
C PHE A 391 -5.71 -34.04 -22.06
N GLN A 392 -6.80 -34.80 -22.10
CA GLN A 392 -7.65 -35.00 -23.29
C GLN A 392 -6.84 -35.32 -24.57
N ASN A 393 -5.91 -36.28 -24.49
CA ASN A 393 -5.01 -36.71 -25.58
C ASN A 393 -4.10 -35.61 -26.17
N ARG A 394 -3.88 -34.52 -25.43
CA ARG A 394 -2.92 -33.47 -25.77
C ARG A 394 -1.87 -33.33 -24.67
N SER A 395 -0.66 -32.98 -25.05
CA SER A 395 0.45 -32.77 -24.13
C SER A 395 0.62 -31.29 -23.83
N TYR A 396 0.72 -30.94 -22.55
CA TYR A 396 0.91 -29.58 -22.07
C TYR A 396 2.16 -29.51 -21.21
N ASN A 397 3.11 -28.64 -21.56
CA ASN A 397 4.25 -28.33 -20.70
C ASN A 397 3.81 -27.30 -19.64
N VAL A 398 3.68 -27.73 -18.39
CA VAL A 398 3.19 -26.92 -17.28
C VAL A 398 4.33 -26.68 -16.29
N PRO A 399 4.85 -25.44 -16.19
CA PRO A 399 5.92 -25.11 -15.25
C PRO A 399 5.58 -25.46 -13.80
N ALA A 400 6.60 -25.70 -12.98
CA ALA A 400 6.43 -25.84 -11.53
C ALA A 400 5.70 -24.63 -10.94
N TRP A 401 4.85 -24.90 -9.94
CA TRP A 401 4.05 -23.89 -9.24
C TRP A 401 3.25 -22.99 -10.20
N SER A 402 2.55 -23.60 -11.15
CA SER A 402 1.80 -22.86 -12.17
C SER A 402 0.44 -23.48 -12.50
N VAL A 403 -0.46 -22.65 -13.03
CA VAL A 403 -1.75 -23.08 -13.57
C VAL A 403 -1.85 -22.63 -15.03
N SER A 404 -2.19 -23.56 -15.92
CA SER A 404 -2.58 -23.29 -17.31
C SER A 404 -4.11 -23.22 -17.41
N ILE A 405 -4.62 -22.14 -18.00
CA ILE A 405 -6.07 -21.90 -18.20
C ILE A 405 -6.41 -22.20 -19.66
N LEU A 406 -7.36 -23.10 -19.87
CA LEU A 406 -7.83 -23.55 -21.19
C LEU A 406 -9.33 -23.25 -21.31
N PRO A 407 -9.73 -22.12 -21.90
CA PRO A 407 -11.15 -21.73 -21.97
C PRO A 407 -12.00 -22.62 -22.89
N ASP A 408 -11.38 -23.50 -23.67
CA ASP A 408 -12.01 -24.49 -24.56
C ASP A 408 -11.56 -25.94 -24.29
N CYS A 409 -10.91 -26.18 -23.14
CA CYS A 409 -10.25 -27.44 -22.76
C CYS A 409 -9.12 -27.91 -23.69
N LYS A 410 -8.71 -27.11 -24.69
CA LYS A 410 -7.79 -27.52 -25.76
C LYS A 410 -6.59 -26.60 -25.94
N ASN A 411 -6.78 -25.30 -25.82
CA ASN A 411 -5.78 -24.28 -26.10
C ASN A 411 -5.48 -23.51 -24.82
N VAL A 412 -4.19 -23.44 -24.45
CA VAL A 412 -3.76 -22.64 -23.30
C VAL A 412 -3.90 -21.17 -23.66
N ALA A 413 -4.79 -20.46 -22.99
CA ALA A 413 -4.94 -19.01 -23.14
C ALA A 413 -3.96 -18.25 -22.24
N PHE A 414 -3.62 -18.81 -21.08
CA PHE A 414 -2.74 -18.21 -20.10
C PHE A 414 -2.06 -19.28 -19.25
N ASN A 415 -0.81 -19.05 -18.84
CA ASN A 415 -0.16 -19.82 -17.78
C ASN A 415 0.46 -18.85 -16.77
N THR A 416 0.25 -19.12 -15.48
CA THR A 416 0.62 -18.19 -14.40
C THR A 416 2.12 -17.96 -14.27
N ALA A 417 2.97 -18.86 -14.76
CA ALA A 417 4.43 -18.75 -14.72
C ALA A 417 5.06 -18.28 -16.05
N LYS A 418 4.27 -18.10 -17.11
CA LYS A 418 4.73 -17.61 -18.41
C LYS A 418 4.36 -16.13 -18.55
N VAL A 419 5.26 -15.25 -18.15
CA VAL A 419 5.07 -13.79 -18.25
C VAL A 419 5.51 -13.31 -19.63
N ARG A 420 4.61 -12.69 -20.42
CA ARG A 420 4.99 -12.04 -21.69
C ARG A 420 5.14 -10.53 -21.62
N SER A 421 4.50 -9.89 -20.64
CA SER A 421 4.52 -8.43 -20.52
C SER A 421 5.93 -7.94 -20.22
N GLN A 422 6.30 -6.80 -20.80
CA GLN A 422 7.54 -6.11 -20.45
C GLN A 422 7.64 -5.83 -18.95
N THR A 423 8.87 -5.65 -18.45
CA THR A 423 9.17 -5.11 -17.13
C THR A 423 9.59 -3.65 -17.27
N SER A 424 9.08 -2.76 -16.42
CA SER A 424 9.50 -1.36 -16.42
C SER A 424 10.64 -1.12 -15.45
N ILE A 425 11.65 -0.40 -15.91
CA ILE A 425 12.73 0.12 -15.08
C ILE A 425 12.33 1.52 -14.63
N VAL A 426 11.95 1.66 -13.36
CA VAL A 426 11.57 2.95 -12.75
C VAL A 426 12.74 3.50 -11.95
N ASP A 427 12.94 4.82 -12.03
CA ASP A 427 13.97 5.52 -11.26
C ASP A 427 13.42 6.82 -10.63
N MET A 428 14.10 7.29 -9.59
CA MET A 428 13.83 8.56 -8.91
C MET A 428 14.89 9.57 -9.35
N VAL A 429 14.60 10.33 -10.40
CA VAL A 429 15.55 11.26 -11.00
C VAL A 429 15.60 12.55 -10.17
N PRO A 430 16.74 12.89 -9.54
CA PRO A 430 16.83 14.01 -8.63
C PRO A 430 16.76 15.35 -9.37
N GLU A 431 16.15 16.33 -8.72
CA GLU A 431 16.03 17.71 -9.18
C GLU A 431 16.27 18.65 -7.99
N ASN A 432 17.23 19.56 -8.14
CA ASN A 432 17.57 20.52 -7.10
C ASN A 432 16.35 21.41 -6.78
N LEU A 433 16.16 21.73 -5.50
CA LEU A 433 15.14 22.67 -5.08
C LEU A 433 15.40 24.04 -5.73
N GLN A 434 14.54 24.46 -6.65
CA GLN A 434 14.63 25.75 -7.30
C GLN A 434 14.05 26.85 -6.39
N ALA A 435 14.80 27.94 -6.21
CA ALA A 435 14.33 29.09 -5.44
C ALA A 435 13.23 29.83 -6.21
N SER A 436 12.13 30.16 -5.53
CA SER A 436 11.02 30.86 -6.18
C SER A 436 11.35 32.32 -6.49
N MET A 437 11.06 32.77 -7.72
CA MET A 437 11.25 34.17 -8.16
C MET A 437 10.41 35.19 -7.36
N PHE A 438 9.39 34.74 -6.62
CA PHE A 438 8.56 35.56 -5.74
C PHE A 438 9.12 35.69 -4.31
N SER A 439 10.33 35.20 -4.06
CA SER A 439 11.03 35.46 -2.80
C SER A 439 11.25 36.98 -2.62
N PRO A 440 10.99 37.57 -1.43
CA PRO A 440 10.94 39.02 -1.23
C PRO A 440 12.26 39.78 -1.47
N LYS A 441 13.34 39.10 -1.85
CA LYS A 441 14.59 39.72 -2.33
C LYS A 441 14.80 39.38 -3.80
N LYS A 442 14.54 40.36 -4.67
CA LYS A 442 14.93 40.32 -6.09
C LYS A 442 16.43 40.07 -6.21
N GLY A 443 16.83 39.00 -6.90
CA GLY A 443 18.13 38.93 -7.59
C GLY A 443 19.27 38.15 -6.94
N SER A 444 19.03 37.19 -6.03
CA SER A 444 20.07 36.18 -5.71
C SER A 444 19.59 34.76 -6.02
N GLU A 445 20.46 33.97 -6.66
CA GLU A 445 20.30 32.53 -6.93
C GLU A 445 20.34 31.69 -5.63
N ASP A 446 20.54 32.33 -4.48
CA ASP A 446 20.77 31.68 -3.19
C ASP A 446 19.46 31.29 -2.48
N ARG A 447 19.35 30.00 -2.18
CA ARG A 447 18.29 29.39 -1.36
C ARG A 447 18.32 30.00 0.04
N HIS A 448 17.36 30.85 0.37
CA HIS A 448 17.23 31.41 1.72
C HIS A 448 16.41 30.49 2.62
N TRP A 449 17.10 29.80 3.52
CA TRP A 449 16.47 29.03 4.58
C TRP A 449 16.02 29.95 5.71
N ASN A 450 14.92 29.60 6.32
CA ASN A 450 14.45 30.17 7.56
C ASN A 450 14.47 29.08 8.61
N ILE A 451 15.05 29.37 9.77
CA ILE A 451 15.16 28.40 10.86
C ILE A 451 14.43 28.85 12.11
N PHE A 452 13.92 27.86 12.84
CA PHE A 452 13.45 28.01 14.20
C PHE A 452 14.01 26.85 15.02
N MET A 453 14.81 27.16 16.03
CA MET A 453 15.44 26.15 16.90
C MET A 453 14.58 25.95 18.13
N GLU A 454 14.13 24.72 18.33
CA GLU A 454 13.42 24.33 19.54
C GLU A 454 14.36 24.31 20.75
N LYS A 455 13.80 24.60 21.92
CA LYS A 455 14.48 24.39 23.18
C LYS A 455 14.24 22.96 23.66
N ALA A 456 15.30 22.26 24.07
CA ALA A 456 15.15 20.94 24.67
C ALA A 456 14.49 21.05 26.06
N GLY A 457 13.58 20.12 26.38
CA GLY A 457 12.84 20.15 27.64
C GLY A 457 11.72 21.18 27.63
N VAL A 458 11.63 22.01 28.67
CA VAL A 458 10.49 22.91 28.88
C VAL A 458 10.69 24.23 28.11
N TRP A 459 9.93 24.42 27.03
CA TRP A 459 9.94 25.60 26.15
C TRP A 459 8.93 26.71 26.53
N GLY A 460 8.24 26.59 27.67
CA GLY A 460 7.28 27.59 28.16
C GLY A 460 6.89 27.33 29.61
N GLN A 461 5.60 27.46 29.92
CA GLN A 461 5.08 26.94 31.19
C GLN A 461 4.96 25.40 31.11
N PRO A 462 5.35 24.66 32.16
CA PRO A 462 5.06 23.24 32.26
C PRO A 462 3.56 22.98 32.13
N ASP A 463 3.18 21.88 31.49
CA ASP A 463 1.77 21.47 31.47
C ASP A 463 1.39 20.87 32.83
N PHE A 464 2.31 20.11 33.46
CA PHE A 464 2.19 19.64 34.84
C PHE A 464 3.52 19.13 35.40
N VAL A 465 3.54 18.84 36.70
CA VAL A 465 4.67 18.27 37.44
C VAL A 465 4.19 17.06 38.24
N ARG A 466 4.93 15.96 38.22
CA ARG A 466 4.55 14.72 38.92
C ARG A 466 5.77 13.96 39.44
N LYS A 467 5.61 13.23 40.55
CA LYS A 467 6.59 12.22 40.97
C LYS A 467 6.40 10.93 40.17
N GLY A 468 7.46 10.47 39.52
CA GLY A 468 7.44 9.28 38.67
C GLY A 468 6.80 9.49 37.28
N PHE A 469 6.82 8.43 36.47
CA PHE A 469 6.40 8.48 35.07
C PHE A 469 4.88 8.44 34.86
N VAL A 470 4.48 8.93 33.68
CA VAL A 470 3.11 8.85 33.14
C VAL A 470 3.12 7.98 31.89
N ASP A 471 1.99 7.40 31.54
CA ASP A 471 1.83 6.76 30.24
C ASP A 471 1.80 7.84 29.14
N HIS A 472 2.57 7.63 28.07
CA HIS A 472 2.70 8.59 26.98
C HIS A 472 1.35 8.83 26.29
N ILE A 473 0.67 7.74 25.89
CA ILE A 473 -0.56 7.82 25.11
C ILE A 473 -1.66 8.51 25.92
N ASN A 474 -1.82 8.15 27.19
CA ASN A 474 -2.79 8.78 28.09
C ASN A 474 -2.52 10.27 28.31
N THR A 475 -1.26 10.68 28.22
CA THR A 475 -0.86 12.08 28.43
C THR A 475 -1.05 12.90 27.16
N THR A 476 -0.59 12.42 26.01
CA THR A 476 -0.65 13.17 24.75
C THR A 476 -1.99 13.03 24.02
N LYS A 477 -2.76 11.98 24.32
CA LYS A 477 -4.01 11.62 23.64
C LYS A 477 -3.86 11.55 22.11
N ASP A 478 -2.67 11.14 21.65
CA ASP A 478 -2.26 11.11 20.25
C ASP A 478 -2.37 12.46 19.49
N SER A 479 -2.45 13.58 20.22
CA SER A 479 -2.49 14.93 19.62
C SER A 479 -1.14 15.39 19.06
N THR A 480 -0.07 14.72 19.46
CA THR A 480 1.32 14.92 19.04
C THR A 480 2.06 13.59 19.20
N ASP A 481 3.16 13.42 18.45
CA ASP A 481 4.08 12.31 18.67
C ASP A 481 4.93 12.49 19.93
N TYR A 482 5.03 13.70 20.49
CA TYR A 482 6.12 14.08 21.38
C TYR A 482 5.67 14.37 22.82
N LEU A 483 6.43 13.86 23.78
CA LEU A 483 6.27 14.16 25.21
C LEU A 483 7.63 14.38 25.87
N TRP A 484 7.81 15.56 26.45
CA TRP A 484 9.00 15.90 27.22
C TRP A 484 8.90 15.46 28.67
N TYR A 485 9.97 14.82 29.15
CA TYR A 485 10.21 14.46 30.54
C TYR A 485 11.46 15.21 30.99
N THR A 486 11.33 16.20 31.86
CA THR A 486 12.48 16.98 32.35
C THR A 486 12.65 16.81 33.85
N THR A 487 13.85 16.44 34.30
CA THR A 487 14.22 16.47 35.71
C THR A 487 15.57 17.14 35.88
N SER A 488 15.93 17.44 37.13
CA SER A 488 17.24 18.00 37.44
C SER A 488 17.87 17.30 38.62
N MET A 489 19.18 17.18 38.59
CA MET A 489 19.99 16.66 39.69
C MET A 489 21.14 17.61 40.00
N HIS A 490 21.62 17.55 41.24
CA HIS A 490 22.82 18.25 41.65
C HIS A 490 24.00 17.27 41.64
N VAL A 491 25.14 17.74 41.15
CA VAL A 491 26.41 17.01 41.13
C VAL A 491 27.39 17.77 42.00
N ASP A 492 27.93 17.11 43.02
CA ASP A 492 28.92 17.70 43.92
C ASP A 492 30.25 17.94 43.19
N GLU A 493 30.99 18.97 43.60
CA GLU A 493 32.31 19.28 43.05
C GLU A 493 33.35 18.18 43.34
N SER A 494 33.12 17.36 44.39
CA SER A 494 34.00 16.24 44.75
C SER A 494 33.81 14.98 43.90
N GLU A 495 32.84 14.95 42.99
CA GLU A 495 32.55 13.75 42.19
C GLU A 495 33.71 13.36 41.26
N GLU A 496 34.18 12.11 41.38
CA GLU A 496 35.40 11.65 40.71
C GLU A 496 35.30 11.69 39.19
N PHE A 497 34.09 11.53 38.62
CA PHE A 497 33.87 11.59 37.17
C PHE A 497 34.12 12.99 36.59
N LEU A 498 34.05 14.06 37.40
CA LEU A 498 34.39 15.41 36.95
C LEU A 498 35.88 15.55 36.64
N SER A 499 36.73 14.68 37.19
CA SER A 499 38.17 14.64 36.94
C SER A 499 38.56 13.85 35.67
N GLY A 500 37.57 13.35 34.89
CA GLY A 500 37.78 12.63 33.63
C GLY A 500 38.21 11.17 33.78
N ARG A 501 38.04 10.58 34.98
CA ARG A 501 38.42 9.19 35.28
C ARG A 501 37.37 8.15 34.89
N SER A 502 36.11 8.55 34.71
CA SER A 502 35.02 7.72 34.21
C SER A 502 33.84 8.60 33.77
N ASP A 503 33.12 8.18 32.73
CA ASP A 503 31.92 8.88 32.30
C ASP A 503 30.67 8.28 32.96
N PRO A 504 29.78 9.11 33.55
CA PRO A 504 28.49 8.64 34.03
C PRO A 504 27.66 8.10 32.86
N ILE A 505 27.02 6.94 33.05
CA ILE A 505 26.22 6.29 32.00
C ILE A 505 24.74 6.49 32.29
N LEU A 506 24.04 7.19 31.41
CA LEU A 506 22.58 7.27 31.43
C LEU A 506 21.99 5.97 30.89
N VAL A 507 21.11 5.37 31.68
CA VAL A 507 20.34 4.16 31.33
C VAL A 507 18.86 4.53 31.30
N VAL A 508 18.23 4.40 30.13
CA VAL A 508 16.79 4.65 29.95
C VAL A 508 16.12 3.41 29.39
N GLU A 509 15.17 2.85 30.12
CA GLU A 509 14.29 1.80 29.62
C GLU A 509 12.94 2.42 29.23
N SER A 510 12.41 2.01 28.08
CA SER A 510 11.19 2.57 27.51
C SER A 510 10.28 1.47 27.00
N LYS A 511 8.96 1.67 27.16
CA LYS A 511 7.90 0.89 26.49
C LYS A 511 7.74 1.29 25.02
N GLY A 512 8.53 2.25 24.56
CA GLY A 512 8.58 2.70 23.18
C GLY A 512 8.07 4.13 22.98
N HIS A 513 8.08 4.62 21.74
CA HIS A 513 8.64 3.96 20.55
C HIS A 513 10.08 4.43 20.27
N ALA A 514 10.39 5.69 20.59
CA ALA A 514 11.75 6.21 20.57
C ALA A 514 11.96 7.28 21.66
N VAL A 515 13.23 7.55 22.00
CA VAL A 515 13.65 8.59 22.94
C VAL A 515 14.88 9.32 22.41
N HIS A 516 14.87 10.64 22.51
CA HIS A 516 16.08 11.48 22.45
C HIS A 516 16.44 11.95 23.87
N ALA A 517 17.69 11.73 24.27
CA ALA A 517 18.19 12.11 25.58
C ALA A 517 19.06 13.37 25.49
N PHE A 518 18.64 14.44 26.15
CA PHE A 518 19.37 15.70 26.25
C PHE A 518 19.86 15.91 27.68
N VAL A 519 21.12 16.37 27.81
CA VAL A 519 21.69 16.81 29.08
C VAL A 519 22.18 18.24 28.89
N ASN A 520 21.70 19.14 29.75
CA ASN A 520 22.00 20.57 29.69
C ASN A 520 21.82 21.14 28.26
N GLN A 521 20.67 20.86 27.65
CA GLN A 521 20.28 21.30 26.30
C GLN A 521 21.06 20.66 25.13
N LYS A 522 21.99 19.73 25.39
CA LYS A 522 22.77 19.04 24.34
C LYS A 522 22.29 17.61 24.16
N LEU A 523 22.00 17.21 22.93
CA LEU A 523 21.67 15.82 22.59
C LEU A 523 22.86 14.92 22.93
N GLN A 524 22.62 13.90 23.74
CA GLN A 524 23.61 12.89 24.10
C GLN A 524 23.42 11.63 23.26
N ALA A 525 22.19 11.14 23.15
CA ALA A 525 21.89 9.92 22.41
C ALA A 525 20.44 9.83 21.96
N THR A 526 20.19 8.86 21.08
CA THR A 526 18.87 8.47 20.57
C THR A 526 18.76 6.96 20.59
N ALA A 527 17.61 6.44 20.98
CA ALA A 527 17.28 5.02 20.86
C ALA A 527 15.81 4.83 20.49
N SER A 528 15.50 3.67 19.93
CA SER A 528 14.15 3.29 19.52
C SER A 528 13.99 1.77 19.52
N GLY A 529 12.74 1.33 19.61
CA GLY A 529 12.36 -0.04 19.26
C GLY A 529 12.38 -0.26 17.74
N ASN A 530 11.62 -1.26 17.30
CA ASN A 530 11.40 -1.60 15.90
C ASN A 530 9.94 -2.05 15.66
N GLY A 531 9.62 -2.44 14.43
CA GLY A 531 8.26 -2.85 14.06
C GLY A 531 7.76 -4.14 14.69
N SER A 532 8.62 -4.95 15.31
CA SER A 532 8.24 -6.20 15.99
C SER A 532 8.16 -6.03 17.51
N ASP A 533 9.02 -5.20 18.10
CA ASP A 533 9.05 -4.88 19.51
C ASP A 533 9.34 -3.38 19.69
N SER A 534 8.39 -2.65 20.28
CA SER A 534 8.51 -1.22 20.54
C SER A 534 9.39 -0.90 21.75
N THR A 535 9.64 -1.87 22.63
CA THR A 535 10.44 -1.68 23.84
C THR A 535 11.93 -1.59 23.52
N PHE A 536 12.67 -0.84 24.33
CA PHE A 536 14.12 -0.75 24.18
C PHE A 536 14.80 -0.24 25.45
N LYS A 537 16.13 -0.45 25.50
CA LYS A 537 17.02 0.06 26.53
C LYS A 537 18.13 0.89 25.88
N LEU A 538 18.25 2.14 26.31
CA LEU A 538 19.35 3.05 25.96
C LEU A 538 20.40 3.00 27.06
N GLU A 539 21.66 2.76 26.70
CA GLU A 539 22.82 2.98 27.58
C GLU A 539 23.80 3.90 26.86
N THR A 540 24.13 5.05 27.45
CA THR A 540 25.02 6.01 26.81
C THR A 540 25.84 6.80 27.83
N PRO A 541 27.13 7.08 27.58
CA PRO A 541 27.89 8.05 28.36
C PRO A 541 27.24 9.44 28.26
N ILE A 542 27.19 10.18 29.36
CA ILE A 542 26.66 11.55 29.39
C ILE A 542 27.66 12.51 30.04
N SER A 543 27.65 13.78 29.60
CA SER A 543 28.47 14.82 30.22
C SER A 543 27.70 15.59 31.29
N LEU A 544 28.11 15.42 32.55
CA LEU A 544 27.61 16.19 33.69
C LEU A 544 28.62 17.29 34.09
N ARG A 545 28.13 18.39 34.64
CA ARG A 545 28.96 19.46 35.23
C ARG A 545 28.73 19.58 36.74
N ALA A 546 29.67 20.18 37.48
CA ALA A 546 29.41 20.54 38.87
C ALA A 546 28.16 21.43 38.99
N GLY A 547 27.40 21.23 40.06
CA GLY A 547 26.16 21.94 40.32
C GLY A 547 24.93 21.32 39.62
N LYS A 548 24.00 22.17 39.18
CA LYS A 548 22.71 21.72 38.62
C LYS A 548 22.87 21.23 37.18
N ASN A 549 22.41 19.99 36.95
CA ASN A 549 22.28 19.38 35.64
C ASN A 549 20.82 19.14 35.32
N GLU A 550 20.41 19.50 34.11
CA GLU A 550 19.08 19.21 33.57
C GLU A 550 19.18 17.99 32.65
N ILE A 551 18.25 17.04 32.85
CA ILE A 551 18.07 15.87 32.00
C ILE A 551 16.69 15.99 31.38
N ALA A 552 16.64 16.17 30.06
CA ALA A 552 15.42 16.27 29.29
C ALA A 552 15.35 15.10 28.30
N LEU A 553 14.32 14.27 28.44
CA LEU A 553 14.07 13.11 27.59
C LEU A 553 12.85 13.41 26.72
N LEU A 554 13.02 13.42 25.41
CA LEU A 554 11.93 13.53 24.44
C LEU A 554 11.48 12.12 24.07
N SER A 555 10.42 11.64 24.71
CA SER A 555 9.75 10.38 24.34
C SER A 555 8.85 10.63 23.14
N MET A 556 8.77 9.65 22.23
CA MET A 556 7.86 9.73 21.09
C MET A 556 7.18 8.42 20.71
N THR A 557 5.96 8.54 20.19
CA THR A 557 5.26 7.49 19.45
C THR A 557 5.57 7.60 17.95
N VAL A 558 5.41 6.48 17.24
CA VAL A 558 5.63 6.40 15.78
C VAL A 558 4.43 5.67 15.19
N GLY A 559 3.26 6.31 15.29
CA GLY A 559 1.96 5.65 15.18
C GLY A 559 1.68 4.70 16.36
N LEU A 560 0.42 4.29 16.52
CA LEU A 560 -0.07 3.44 17.62
C LEU A 560 -0.35 2.00 17.17
N GLN A 561 -0.38 1.08 18.14
CA GLN A 561 -0.70 -0.33 17.92
C GLN A 561 -2.00 -0.48 17.11
N ASN A 562 -1.97 -1.25 16.03
CA ASN A 562 -3.03 -1.30 15.02
C ASN A 562 -3.88 -2.58 15.03
N GLY A 563 -3.57 -3.53 15.90
CA GLY A 563 -4.21 -4.82 15.96
C GLY A 563 -3.68 -5.70 17.10
N GLY A 564 -4.28 -6.88 17.25
CA GLY A 564 -4.09 -7.79 18.38
C GLY A 564 -5.21 -7.67 19.43
N PRO A 565 -5.34 -8.65 20.36
CA PRO A 565 -6.29 -8.55 21.45
C PRO A 565 -5.83 -7.48 22.47
N PHE A 566 -6.77 -6.73 23.04
CA PHE A 566 -6.50 -5.73 24.09
C PHE A 566 -5.45 -4.67 23.69
N TYR A 567 -5.31 -4.40 22.39
CA TYR A 567 -4.29 -3.51 21.86
C TYR A 567 -4.44 -2.06 22.34
N GLU A 568 -5.63 -1.68 22.79
CA GLU A 568 -5.92 -0.38 23.37
C GLU A 568 -5.20 -0.13 24.71
N TRP A 569 -4.71 -1.20 25.37
CA TRP A 569 -3.97 -1.11 26.64
C TRP A 569 -2.45 -1.15 26.46
N VAL A 570 -1.97 -1.27 25.22
CA VAL A 570 -0.53 -1.19 24.91
C VAL A 570 -0.07 0.25 25.11
N GLY A 571 0.50 0.51 26.27
CA GLY A 571 1.04 1.83 26.64
C GLY A 571 2.40 2.13 26.01
N ALA A 572 2.84 3.38 26.13
CA ALA A 572 4.14 3.85 25.64
C ALA A 572 4.80 4.82 26.64
N GLY A 573 6.07 5.17 26.42
CA GLY A 573 6.83 6.08 27.28
C GLY A 573 7.84 5.40 28.20
N LEU A 574 8.39 6.18 29.13
CA LEU A 574 9.53 5.76 29.96
C LEU A 574 9.12 4.74 31.03
N ALA A 575 9.97 3.74 31.23
CA ALA A 575 9.83 2.70 32.25
C ALA A 575 10.81 2.89 33.41
N SER A 576 12.09 3.18 33.12
CA SER A 576 13.10 3.49 34.14
C SER A 576 14.13 4.49 33.61
N VAL A 577 14.66 5.34 34.49
CA VAL A 577 15.77 6.26 34.19
C VAL A 577 16.77 6.21 35.33
N LYS A 578 18.00 5.80 35.03
CA LYS A 578 19.08 5.62 35.99
C LYS A 578 20.37 6.25 35.47
N ILE A 579 21.25 6.65 36.39
CA ILE A 579 22.63 7.01 36.08
C ILE A 579 23.54 6.04 36.80
N ARG A 580 24.29 5.25 36.01
CA ARG A 580 25.30 4.34 36.53
C ARG A 580 26.62 5.09 36.66
N LEU A 581 27.18 5.04 37.86
CA LEU A 581 28.49 5.56 38.24
C LEU A 581 29.40 4.38 38.61
N ASN A 582 30.69 4.63 38.79
CA ASN A 582 31.62 3.58 39.25
C ASN A 582 31.31 3.07 40.66
N ASN A 583 30.79 3.94 41.53
CA ASN A 583 30.56 3.68 42.95
C ASN A 583 29.09 3.36 43.28
N GLY A 584 28.20 3.24 42.27
CA GLY A 584 26.79 2.98 42.50
C GLY A 584 25.89 3.35 41.32
N THR A 585 24.59 3.35 41.56
CA THR A 585 23.58 3.75 40.57
C THR A 585 22.60 4.71 41.22
N ILE A 586 22.40 5.86 40.60
CA ILE A 586 21.39 6.84 40.99
C ILE A 586 20.12 6.53 40.20
N ASP A 587 19.04 6.17 40.90
CA ASP A 587 17.74 5.96 40.26
C ASP A 587 16.93 7.26 40.25
N LEU A 588 16.65 7.78 39.05
CA LEU A 588 15.88 9.01 38.83
C LEU A 588 14.40 8.71 38.55
N SER A 589 14.00 7.44 38.51
CA SER A 589 12.66 7.03 38.07
C SER A 589 11.56 7.55 38.99
N SER A 590 11.84 7.73 40.29
CA SER A 590 10.90 8.26 41.29
C SER A 590 11.05 9.77 41.55
N ASN A 591 11.93 10.45 40.81
CA ASN A 591 12.11 11.89 40.94
C ASN A 591 10.86 12.68 40.59
N THR A 592 10.91 13.96 40.92
CA THR A 592 9.96 14.93 40.39
C THR A 592 10.33 15.23 38.93
N TRP A 593 9.38 14.96 38.03
CA TRP A 593 9.47 15.19 36.60
C TRP A 593 8.53 16.31 36.17
N ILE A 594 9.03 17.18 35.32
CA ILE A 594 8.32 18.30 34.70
C ILE A 594 7.95 17.87 33.28
N TYR A 595 6.67 18.01 32.94
CA TYR A 595 6.11 17.54 31.69
C TYR A 595 5.73 18.67 30.75
N LYS A 596 6.05 18.47 29.46
CA LYS A 596 5.58 19.33 28.37
C LYS A 596 5.08 18.47 27.21
N ILE A 597 3.84 18.67 26.80
CA ILE A 597 3.19 17.95 25.70
C ILE A 597 3.52 18.67 24.39
N GLY A 598 4.07 17.92 23.42
CA GLY A 598 4.37 18.44 22.09
C GLY A 598 5.59 19.36 22.03
N LEU A 599 5.79 19.92 20.84
CA LEU A 599 6.89 20.83 20.52
C LEU A 599 6.41 22.29 20.48
N GLU A 600 7.34 23.24 20.63
CA GLU A 600 7.01 24.67 20.58
C GLU A 600 6.46 25.05 19.20
N GLY A 601 7.09 24.57 18.13
CA GLY A 601 6.70 24.78 16.75
C GLY A 601 5.35 24.14 16.40
N GLU A 602 5.03 22.99 17.01
CA GLU A 602 3.69 22.40 16.90
C GLU A 602 2.64 23.31 17.55
N HIS A 603 2.91 23.78 18.77
CA HIS A 603 2.02 24.68 19.50
C HIS A 603 1.80 26.01 18.76
N GLN A 604 2.85 26.55 18.17
CA GLN A 604 2.82 27.78 17.36
C GLN A 604 2.27 27.55 15.95
N ASN A 605 1.98 26.31 15.55
CA ASN A 605 1.46 25.93 14.23
C ASN A 605 2.32 26.43 13.05
N ILE A 606 3.65 26.39 13.20
CA ILE A 606 4.58 27.07 12.26
C ILE A 606 4.68 26.40 10.89
N PHE A 607 4.16 25.17 10.78
CA PHE A 607 4.04 24.42 9.54
C PHE A 607 2.84 24.83 8.68
N LYS A 608 1.85 25.55 9.23
CA LYS A 608 0.68 25.99 8.47
C LYS A 608 1.03 27.13 7.51
N ALA A 609 0.38 27.14 6.34
CA ALA A 609 0.60 28.18 5.32
C ALA A 609 0.18 29.58 5.78
N ASP A 610 -0.80 29.67 6.68
CA ASP A 610 -1.40 30.87 7.27
C ASP A 610 -1.02 31.09 8.75
N GLY A 611 0.00 30.37 9.25
CA GLY A 611 0.40 30.39 10.66
C GLY A 611 0.65 31.82 11.17
N LYS A 612 0.29 32.06 12.44
CA LYS A 612 0.38 33.39 13.09
C LYS A 612 1.76 34.01 12.86
N ASN A 613 1.77 35.25 12.36
CA ASN A 613 2.95 36.05 11.99
C ASN A 613 3.92 36.39 13.15
N ASP A 614 3.71 35.86 14.36
CA ASP A 614 4.49 36.23 15.55
C ASP A 614 5.75 35.37 15.77
N VAL A 615 5.93 34.29 15.00
CA VAL A 615 7.13 33.45 15.09
C VAL A 615 8.30 34.11 14.36
N LYS A 616 9.34 34.44 15.12
CA LYS A 616 10.59 35.02 14.59
C LYS A 616 11.46 33.94 13.96
N TRP A 617 11.14 33.57 12.73
CA TRP A 617 12.04 32.82 11.87
C TRP A 617 13.36 33.55 11.69
N ILE A 618 14.48 32.83 11.81
CA ILE A 618 15.82 33.38 11.64
C ILE A 618 16.26 33.06 10.21
N PRO A 619 16.43 34.05 9.32
CA PRO A 619 16.92 33.81 7.98
C PRO A 619 18.40 33.39 8.02
N LYS A 620 18.75 32.38 7.23
CA LYS A 620 20.10 31.82 7.08
C LYS A 620 20.36 31.48 5.62
N SER A 621 21.50 31.92 5.10
CA SER A 621 22.01 31.48 3.79
C SER A 621 22.47 30.02 3.85
N ASP A 622 23.22 29.66 4.89
CA ASP A 622 23.59 28.28 5.22
C ASP A 622 22.87 27.85 6.52
N PRO A 623 21.87 26.97 6.43
CA PRO A 623 21.18 26.46 7.62
C PRO A 623 22.13 25.55 8.44
N PRO A 624 21.96 25.49 9.77
CA PRO A 624 22.76 24.62 10.62
C PRO A 624 22.57 23.16 10.19
N LYS A 625 23.67 22.40 10.19
CA LYS A 625 23.69 20.98 9.84
C LYS A 625 23.89 20.16 11.10
N ASN A 626 23.30 18.97 11.14
CA ASN A 626 23.37 18.07 12.29
C ASN A 626 22.91 18.72 13.61
N GLN A 627 22.09 19.77 13.52
CA GLN A 627 21.49 20.43 14.67
C GLN A 627 20.15 19.76 14.98
N PRO A 628 19.99 19.10 16.14
CA PRO A 628 18.73 18.49 16.54
C PRO A 628 17.68 19.55 16.84
N LEU A 629 16.41 19.12 16.82
CA LEU A 629 15.21 19.91 17.09
C LEU A 629 15.19 21.24 16.34
N THR A 630 15.35 21.18 15.02
CA THR A 630 15.35 22.37 14.16
C THR A 630 14.22 22.30 13.15
N TRP A 631 13.47 23.38 13.06
CA TRP A 631 12.52 23.60 11.98
C TRP A 631 13.21 24.38 10.87
N TYR A 632 13.11 23.85 9.66
CA TYR A 632 13.58 24.47 8.43
C TYR A 632 12.38 24.87 7.59
N LYS A 633 12.44 26.06 7.01
CA LYS A 633 11.46 26.57 6.05
C LYS A 633 12.19 27.12 4.83
N VAL A 634 11.73 26.71 3.66
CA VAL A 634 12.24 27.21 2.37
C VAL A 634 11.07 27.40 1.40
N VAL A 635 11.19 28.38 0.51
CA VAL A 635 10.21 28.65 -0.54
C VAL A 635 10.76 28.15 -1.87
N VAL A 636 10.03 27.25 -2.52
CA VAL A 636 10.50 26.52 -3.71
C VAL A 636 9.47 26.55 -4.83
N ASP A 637 9.95 26.45 -6.06
CA ASP A 637 9.09 26.20 -7.22
C ASP A 637 8.86 24.69 -7.40
N PRO A 638 7.73 24.27 -8.02
CA PRO A 638 7.46 22.86 -8.26
C PRO A 638 8.46 22.27 -9.28
N PRO A 639 8.80 20.98 -9.21
CA PRO A 639 9.54 20.31 -10.27
C PRO A 639 8.81 20.43 -11.61
N GLU A 640 9.55 20.43 -12.72
CA GLU A 640 8.94 20.46 -14.05
C GLU A 640 8.13 19.18 -14.36
N GLY A 641 7.30 19.25 -15.40
CA GLY A 641 6.55 18.12 -15.94
C GLY A 641 5.38 17.64 -15.05
N ASN A 642 4.86 16.46 -15.41
CA ASN A 642 3.67 15.85 -14.80
C ASN A 642 4.00 14.56 -14.04
N GLU A 643 5.26 14.12 -14.05
CA GLU A 643 5.69 12.89 -13.40
C GLU A 643 5.49 12.97 -11.89
N PRO A 644 5.17 11.87 -11.18
CA PRO A 644 5.05 11.91 -9.73
C PRO A 644 6.34 12.38 -9.03
N VAL A 645 6.20 13.02 -7.87
CA VAL A 645 7.32 13.66 -7.15
C VAL A 645 7.48 13.04 -5.77
N GLY A 646 8.72 12.72 -5.41
CA GLY A 646 9.11 12.42 -4.03
C GLY A 646 10.12 13.43 -3.49
N LEU A 647 10.18 13.57 -2.18
CA LEU A 647 11.22 14.33 -1.48
C LEU A 647 12.33 13.38 -1.05
N ASP A 648 13.56 13.60 -1.51
CA ASP A 648 14.71 12.80 -1.09
C ASP A 648 15.23 13.30 0.26
N MET A 649 15.06 12.46 1.28
CA MET A 649 15.42 12.77 2.67
C MET A 649 16.63 11.96 3.14
N GLN A 650 17.42 11.37 2.24
CA GLN A 650 18.54 10.48 2.60
C GLN A 650 19.51 11.08 3.62
N PHE A 651 19.76 12.39 3.55
CA PHE A 651 20.72 13.10 4.41
C PHE A 651 20.08 13.77 5.62
N MET A 652 18.81 13.47 5.88
CA MET A 652 18.08 13.93 7.06
C MET A 652 18.07 12.84 8.13
N GLY A 653 17.70 13.20 9.37
CA GLY A 653 17.73 12.29 10.52
C GLY A 653 16.39 11.58 10.72
N LYS A 654 15.44 12.29 11.33
CA LYS A 654 14.05 11.86 11.54
C LYS A 654 13.20 13.10 11.74
N GLY A 655 11.94 13.06 11.31
CA GLY A 655 11.02 14.13 11.62
C GLY A 655 9.75 14.09 10.81
N GLN A 656 9.23 15.27 10.48
CA GLN A 656 7.99 15.46 9.72
C GLN A 656 8.19 16.57 8.68
N ALA A 657 7.49 16.47 7.55
CA ALA A 657 7.55 17.45 6.48
C ALA A 657 6.17 17.88 5.99
N TRP A 658 6.06 19.13 5.56
CA TRP A 658 4.84 19.74 5.05
C TRP A 658 5.12 20.56 3.79
N LEU A 659 4.23 20.45 2.80
CA LEU A 659 4.21 21.36 1.65
C LEU A 659 2.92 22.19 1.73
N ASN A 660 3.04 23.52 1.77
CA ASN A 660 1.89 24.44 1.84
C ASN A 660 0.93 24.09 3.00
N GLY A 661 1.47 23.65 4.13
CA GLY A 661 0.68 23.21 5.30
C GLY A 661 0.06 21.82 5.19
N LYS A 662 0.18 21.13 4.06
CA LYS A 662 -0.24 19.73 3.90
C LYS A 662 0.87 18.78 4.35
N ALA A 663 0.56 17.92 5.30
CA ALA A 663 1.54 17.01 5.90
C ALA A 663 1.89 15.86 4.94
N ILE A 664 3.14 15.84 4.47
CA ILE A 664 3.71 14.76 3.67
C ILE A 664 3.77 13.47 4.51
N GLY A 665 4.06 13.62 5.81
CA GLY A 665 4.11 12.54 6.78
C GLY A 665 5.44 12.52 7.53
N ARG A 666 5.65 11.45 8.29
CA ARG A 666 6.92 11.24 8.99
C ARG A 666 8.02 10.91 7.98
N TYR A 667 9.24 11.39 8.21
CA TYR A 667 10.41 10.85 7.53
C TYR A 667 11.36 10.23 8.53
N TRP A 668 11.91 9.09 8.15
CA TRP A 668 12.95 8.40 8.89
C TRP A 668 13.72 7.47 7.94
N PRO A 669 14.77 7.97 7.27
CA PRO A 669 15.65 7.18 6.39
C PRO A 669 16.54 6.22 7.18
N ARG A 670 15.95 5.52 8.17
CA ARG A 670 16.59 4.47 8.94
C ARG A 670 16.96 3.32 8.00
N THR A 671 18.19 2.86 8.09
CA THR A 671 18.66 1.71 7.31
C THR A 671 18.22 0.41 7.96
N SER A 672 17.92 -0.61 7.16
CA SER A 672 17.83 -1.97 7.68
C SER A 672 19.23 -2.49 8.06
N SER A 673 19.31 -3.62 8.76
CA SER A 673 20.61 -4.20 9.12
C SER A 673 21.30 -4.75 7.87
N ILE A 674 22.62 -4.58 7.78
CA ILE A 674 23.46 -5.25 6.77
C ILE A 674 23.54 -6.76 7.00
N HIS A 675 23.22 -7.21 8.22
CA HIS A 675 23.21 -8.62 8.63
C HIS A 675 21.85 -9.29 8.42
N ASP A 676 20.83 -8.53 7.98
CA ASP A 676 19.56 -9.14 7.63
C ASP A 676 19.73 -9.99 6.35
N GLU A 677 18.95 -11.07 6.25
CA GLU A 677 18.99 -11.94 5.06
C GLU A 677 18.15 -11.32 3.93
N CYS A 678 18.79 -10.73 2.91
CA CYS A 678 18.08 -10.34 1.69
C CYS A 678 18.27 -11.40 0.62
N ALA A 679 17.18 -11.75 -0.07
CA ALA A 679 17.22 -12.69 -1.16
C ALA A 679 17.98 -12.06 -2.34
N PRO A 680 19.04 -12.69 -2.88
CA PRO A 680 19.77 -12.17 -4.04
C PRO A 680 18.91 -12.20 -5.32
N SER A 681 17.93 -13.11 -5.35
CA SER A 681 16.87 -13.18 -6.35
C SER A 681 15.63 -13.80 -5.71
N CYS A 682 14.44 -13.40 -6.15
CA CYS A 682 13.18 -13.92 -5.64
C CYS A 682 12.65 -15.02 -6.59
N ASN A 683 12.51 -16.25 -6.08
CA ASN A 683 11.92 -17.36 -6.83
C ASN A 683 10.41 -17.39 -6.59
N TYR A 684 9.61 -17.41 -7.68
CA TYR A 684 8.16 -17.49 -7.59
C TYR A 684 7.67 -18.87 -7.13
N ARG A 685 8.44 -19.93 -7.35
CA ARG A 685 7.98 -21.30 -7.10
C ARG A 685 7.87 -21.62 -5.60
N GLY A 686 6.86 -22.41 -5.25
CA GLY A 686 6.56 -22.85 -3.90
C GLY A 686 5.85 -21.80 -3.06
N LYS A 687 5.33 -22.22 -1.90
CA LYS A 687 4.53 -21.34 -1.02
C LYS A 687 5.27 -20.04 -0.68
N PHE A 688 4.53 -18.94 -0.70
CA PHE A 688 5.00 -17.61 -0.33
C PHE A 688 4.72 -17.31 1.14
N PHE A 689 5.65 -16.58 1.77
CA PHE A 689 5.53 -15.98 3.09
C PHE A 689 6.29 -14.63 3.08
N PRO A 690 5.97 -13.67 3.97
CA PRO A 690 6.46 -12.28 3.86
C PRO A 690 7.99 -12.11 3.88
N ASP A 691 8.73 -13.09 4.40
CA ASP A 691 10.20 -13.08 4.45
C ASP A 691 10.88 -13.73 3.23
N LYS A 692 10.12 -14.40 2.35
CA LYS A 692 10.68 -15.16 1.21
C LYS A 692 11.45 -14.27 0.23
N CYS A 693 10.94 -13.06 -0.01
CA CYS A 693 11.47 -12.15 -1.02
C CYS A 693 11.63 -10.75 -0.44
N ARG A 694 12.76 -10.55 0.26
CA ARG A 694 13.13 -9.24 0.80
C ARG A 694 14.41 -8.72 0.19
N THR A 695 14.46 -7.41 -0.02
CA THR A 695 15.58 -6.67 -0.64
C THR A 695 15.93 -5.43 0.20
N GLY A 696 16.98 -4.71 -0.19
CA GLY A 696 17.34 -3.43 0.44
C GLY A 696 18.06 -3.56 1.79
N CYS A 697 18.79 -4.65 2.02
CA CYS A 697 19.60 -4.82 3.23
C CYS A 697 20.71 -3.77 3.29
N GLY A 698 20.82 -3.04 4.41
CA GLY A 698 21.77 -1.96 4.58
C GLY A 698 21.37 -0.63 3.93
N GLU A 699 20.27 -0.61 3.18
CA GLU A 699 19.74 0.59 2.55
C GLU A 699 18.70 1.28 3.45
N PRO A 700 18.45 2.59 3.28
CA PRO A 700 17.34 3.26 3.95
C PRO A 700 16.02 2.57 3.62
N THR A 701 15.28 2.17 4.64
CA THR A 701 13.94 1.56 4.51
C THR A 701 13.04 2.43 3.64
N GLN A 702 13.06 3.75 3.88
CA GLN A 702 12.39 4.73 3.04
C GLN A 702 13.27 5.97 2.86
N ARG A 703 13.69 6.21 1.61
CA ARG A 703 14.48 7.39 1.21
C ARG A 703 13.62 8.52 0.66
N TRP A 704 12.67 8.18 -0.20
CA TRP A 704 11.81 9.13 -0.89
C TRP A 704 10.42 9.19 -0.25
N TYR A 705 9.91 10.40 -0.09
CA TYR A 705 8.63 10.67 0.56
C TYR A 705 7.69 11.34 -0.44
N HIS A 706 6.60 10.67 -0.80
CA HIS A 706 5.70 11.09 -1.86
C HIS A 706 5.08 12.47 -1.58
N VAL A 707 5.22 13.39 -2.55
CA VAL A 707 4.61 14.72 -2.54
C VAL A 707 3.60 14.82 -3.69
N PRO A 708 2.29 14.77 -3.40
CA PRO A 708 1.28 14.80 -4.44
C PRO A 708 1.35 16.07 -5.29
N ARG A 709 1.33 15.92 -6.62
CA ARG A 709 1.39 17.04 -7.57
C ARG A 709 0.33 18.11 -7.29
N SER A 710 -0.88 17.70 -6.89
CA SER A 710 -1.99 18.62 -6.56
C SER A 710 -1.76 19.51 -5.33
N TRP A 711 -0.72 19.28 -4.53
CA TRP A 711 -0.37 20.15 -3.40
C TRP A 711 0.54 21.32 -3.79
N PHE A 712 1.14 21.27 -4.98
CA PHE A 712 1.94 22.36 -5.51
C PHE A 712 1.05 23.47 -6.08
N GLN A 713 1.42 24.70 -5.77
CA GLN A 713 1.08 25.90 -6.50
C GLN A 713 2.07 26.11 -7.65
N PRO A 714 1.73 26.90 -8.69
CA PRO A 714 2.64 27.19 -9.79
C PRO A 714 3.99 27.76 -9.37
N SER A 715 4.04 28.50 -8.26
CA SER A 715 5.26 29.05 -7.66
C SER A 715 5.03 29.36 -6.18
N GLY A 716 6.10 29.62 -5.43
CA GLY A 716 6.00 30.13 -4.06
C GLY A 716 5.56 29.08 -3.04
N ASN A 717 5.87 27.81 -3.30
CA ASN A 717 5.50 26.71 -2.40
C ASN A 717 6.35 26.75 -1.13
N VAL A 718 5.70 26.65 0.02
CA VAL A 718 6.38 26.67 1.32
C VAL A 718 6.62 25.23 1.78
N LEU A 719 7.87 24.80 1.76
CA LEU A 719 8.31 23.53 2.34
C LEU A 719 8.78 23.77 3.78
N VAL A 720 8.13 23.12 4.74
CA VAL A 720 8.50 23.14 6.16
C VAL A 720 8.92 21.73 6.58
N ILE A 721 10.02 21.63 7.31
CA ILE A 721 10.58 20.38 7.79
C ILE A 721 10.91 20.55 9.27
N PHE A 722 10.43 19.66 10.11
CA PHE A 722 10.93 19.52 11.47
C PHE A 722 11.96 18.38 11.50
N GLU A 723 13.18 18.66 11.95
CA GLU A 723 14.28 17.69 12.09
C GLU A 723 14.58 17.44 13.57
N GLU A 724 14.33 16.21 14.00
CA GLU A 724 14.44 15.78 15.39
C GLU A 724 15.90 15.55 15.83
N ARG A 725 16.71 14.89 14.98
CA ARG A 725 18.01 14.32 15.36
C ARG A 725 19.18 15.12 14.82
N GLY A 726 18.98 15.81 13.70
CA GLY A 726 19.98 16.55 12.97
C GLY A 726 20.27 15.90 11.61
N GLY A 727 20.30 16.72 10.57
CA GLY A 727 20.59 16.33 9.20
C GLY A 727 21.16 17.50 8.40
N ASP A 728 21.32 17.30 7.09
CA ASP A 728 21.76 18.36 6.17
C ASP A 728 20.62 18.79 5.23
N PRO A 729 19.87 19.85 5.57
CA PRO A 729 18.74 20.31 4.76
C PRO A 729 19.16 20.83 3.39
N THR A 730 20.42 21.21 3.18
CA THR A 730 20.91 21.73 1.89
C THR A 730 20.97 20.66 0.80
N ARG A 731 20.95 19.39 1.20
CA ARG A 731 21.00 18.21 0.33
C ARG A 731 19.62 17.62 0.01
N ILE A 732 18.55 18.21 0.55
CA ILE A 732 17.19 17.83 0.18
C ILE A 732 16.96 18.21 -1.28
N THR A 733 16.40 17.27 -2.03
CA THR A 733 16.01 17.46 -3.43
C THR A 733 14.60 16.94 -3.65
N PHE A 734 13.93 17.47 -4.66
CA PHE A 734 12.80 16.74 -5.24
C PHE A 734 13.36 15.63 -6.13
N SER A 735 12.57 14.59 -6.35
CA SER A 735 12.90 13.53 -7.29
C SER A 735 11.67 13.18 -8.11
N ARG A 736 11.79 13.21 -9.43
CA ARG A 736 10.74 12.81 -10.36
C ARG A 736 10.80 11.31 -10.59
N ARG A 737 9.68 10.63 -10.35
CA ARG A 737 9.55 9.19 -10.55
C ARG A 737 9.16 8.91 -11.99
N ARG A 738 10.04 8.28 -12.76
CA ARG A 738 9.78 7.98 -14.18
C ARG A 738 10.32 6.63 -14.63
N VAL A 739 9.70 6.06 -15.66
CA VAL A 739 10.23 4.88 -16.35
C VAL A 739 11.38 5.35 -17.24
N ILE A 740 12.57 4.79 -17.03
CA ILE A 740 13.78 5.13 -17.81
C ILE A 740 14.20 4.02 -18.77
N GLY A 741 13.59 2.85 -18.66
CA GLY A 741 13.91 1.70 -19.51
C GLY A 741 12.92 0.57 -19.37
N LEU A 742 13.07 -0.42 -20.24
CA LEU A 742 12.18 -1.55 -20.41
C LEU A 742 13.00 -2.83 -20.53
N CYS A 743 12.43 -3.93 -20.06
CA CYS A 743 12.96 -5.26 -20.31
C CYS A 743 11.89 -6.16 -20.89
N GLY A 744 12.25 -7.04 -21.83
CA GLY A 744 11.41 -8.11 -22.34
C GLY A 744 12.07 -9.47 -22.13
N PHE A 745 11.30 -10.51 -21.82
CA PHE A 745 11.79 -11.87 -21.64
C PHE A 745 10.70 -12.88 -22.02
N VAL A 746 10.66 -13.29 -23.29
CA VAL A 746 9.59 -14.15 -23.84
C VAL A 746 10.18 -15.37 -24.50
N SER A 747 9.56 -16.55 -24.29
CA SER A 747 9.98 -17.80 -24.92
C SER A 747 9.10 -18.19 -26.11
N THR A 748 9.63 -19.02 -27.01
CA THR A 748 8.89 -19.58 -28.16
C THR A 748 7.72 -20.47 -27.76
N GLU A 749 7.70 -20.97 -26.51
CA GLU A 749 6.61 -21.77 -25.95
C GLU A 749 5.54 -20.92 -25.22
N HIS A 750 5.60 -19.59 -25.35
CA HIS A 750 4.55 -18.74 -24.80
C HIS A 750 3.22 -18.97 -25.54
N PRO A 751 2.08 -19.06 -24.82
CA PRO A 751 0.76 -19.12 -25.45
C PRO A 751 0.54 -18.03 -26.50
N SER A 752 -0.02 -18.40 -27.65
CA SER A 752 -0.28 -17.53 -28.81
C SER A 752 -1.77 -17.17 -29.00
N VAL A 753 -2.61 -17.38 -27.97
CA VAL A 753 -4.03 -16.99 -28.05
C VAL A 753 -4.16 -15.48 -27.96
N ASP A 754 -4.81 -14.88 -28.96
CA ASP A 754 -5.17 -13.47 -28.92
C ASP A 754 -6.30 -13.24 -27.90
N LEU A 755 -5.95 -12.59 -26.79
CA LEU A 755 -6.89 -12.18 -25.74
C LEU A 755 -7.50 -10.79 -26.01
N GLU A 756 -7.18 -10.16 -27.15
CA GLU A 756 -7.66 -8.81 -27.53
C GLU A 756 -8.87 -8.85 -28.47
N SER A 757 -9.12 -9.95 -29.16
CA SER A 757 -10.29 -10.06 -30.05
C SER A 757 -11.59 -10.09 -29.23
N SER A 758 -12.46 -9.10 -29.43
CA SER A 758 -13.78 -8.98 -28.80
C SER A 758 -14.81 -10.04 -29.23
N ASP A 759 -14.42 -10.98 -30.08
CA ASP A 759 -15.20 -12.18 -30.41
C ASP A 759 -14.96 -13.23 -29.33
N GLN A 760 -16.04 -13.72 -28.68
CA GLN A 760 -15.98 -14.86 -27.74
C GLN A 760 -15.52 -16.19 -28.40
N SER A 761 -15.25 -16.19 -29.71
CA SER A 761 -14.64 -17.32 -30.40
C SER A 761 -13.12 -17.25 -30.28
N ILE A 762 -12.52 -18.21 -29.58
CA ILE A 762 -11.06 -18.44 -29.62
C ILE A 762 -10.68 -18.76 -31.07
N LYS A 763 -10.18 -17.78 -31.81
CA LYS A 763 -9.49 -18.05 -33.08
C LYS A 763 -8.08 -18.49 -32.72
N SER A 764 -7.82 -19.79 -32.76
CA SER A 764 -6.46 -20.28 -32.81
C SER A 764 -5.89 -19.87 -34.17
N ASN A 765 -5.28 -18.69 -34.25
CA ASN A 765 -4.42 -18.38 -35.38
C ASN A 765 -3.19 -19.27 -35.22
N SER A 766 -3.19 -20.42 -35.88
CA SER A 766 -2.07 -21.36 -35.95
C SER A 766 -0.81 -20.78 -36.62
N GLY A 767 -0.72 -19.45 -36.75
CA GLY A 767 0.35 -18.69 -37.39
C GLY A 767 0.90 -17.52 -36.57
N ASP A 768 0.26 -17.12 -35.45
CA ASP A 768 0.81 -16.03 -34.61
C ASP A 768 1.95 -16.57 -33.75
N LYS A 769 3.16 -16.17 -34.11
CA LYS A 769 4.41 -16.55 -33.43
C LYS A 769 4.57 -15.71 -32.16
N ALA A 770 5.12 -16.29 -31.09
CA ALA A 770 5.38 -15.56 -29.85
C ALA A 770 6.20 -14.28 -30.13
N ALA A 771 5.89 -13.18 -29.47
CA ALA A 771 6.55 -11.90 -29.70
C ALA A 771 6.85 -11.18 -28.38
N VAL A 772 7.96 -10.42 -28.36
CA VAL A 772 8.23 -9.45 -27.29
C VAL A 772 7.62 -8.12 -27.70
N HIS A 773 6.75 -7.57 -26.86
CA HIS A 773 6.19 -6.23 -27.05
C HIS A 773 6.85 -5.26 -26.08
N LEU A 774 7.34 -4.14 -26.61
CA LEU A 774 7.90 -3.05 -25.81
C LEU A 774 7.10 -1.77 -26.06
N THR A 775 6.89 -0.97 -25.01
CA THR A 775 6.15 0.29 -25.06
C THR A 775 6.73 1.25 -24.02
N CYS A 776 7.28 2.37 -24.50
CA CYS A 776 7.73 3.46 -23.63
C CYS A 776 6.51 4.27 -23.12
N PRO A 777 6.65 5.02 -22.01
CA PRO A 777 5.63 5.97 -21.58
C PRO A 777 5.23 6.95 -22.69
N GLU A 778 4.03 7.50 -22.57
CA GLU A 778 3.52 8.50 -23.51
C GLU A 778 4.51 9.68 -23.64
N GLY A 779 4.83 10.07 -24.88
CA GLY A 779 5.77 11.14 -25.19
C GLY A 779 7.26 10.74 -25.20
N MET A 780 7.60 9.49 -24.85
CA MET A 780 8.98 8.97 -24.92
C MET A 780 9.16 7.99 -26.09
N LEU A 781 10.38 7.87 -26.59
CA LEU A 781 10.75 6.88 -27.61
C LEU A 781 11.79 5.92 -27.06
N ILE A 782 11.87 4.73 -27.64
CA ILE A 782 12.97 3.80 -27.39
C ILE A 782 14.24 4.41 -27.98
N SER A 783 15.14 4.83 -27.09
CA SER A 783 16.33 5.62 -27.42
C SER A 783 17.57 4.77 -27.67
N SER A 784 17.64 3.58 -27.06
CA SER A 784 18.72 2.62 -27.27
C SER A 784 18.32 1.22 -26.82
N ILE A 785 18.97 0.21 -27.41
CA ILE A 785 18.89 -1.20 -26.99
C ILE A 785 20.21 -1.53 -26.29
N THR A 786 20.17 -1.67 -24.96
CA THR A 786 21.38 -1.92 -24.15
C THR A 786 21.77 -3.40 -24.11
N PHE A 787 20.80 -4.29 -24.34
CA PHE A 787 21.03 -5.72 -24.41
C PHE A 787 19.98 -6.40 -25.28
N ALA A 788 20.38 -7.38 -26.09
CA ALA A 788 19.45 -8.34 -26.69
C ALA A 788 20.11 -9.70 -26.86
N SER A 789 19.37 -10.77 -26.55
CA SER A 789 19.82 -12.14 -26.76
C SER A 789 18.64 -13.07 -27.04
N PHE A 790 18.59 -13.62 -28.24
CA PHE A 790 17.73 -14.75 -28.60
C PHE A 790 18.50 -16.06 -28.49
N GLY A 791 17.95 -17.06 -27.80
CA GLY A 791 18.60 -18.34 -27.52
C GLY A 791 18.24 -18.83 -26.11
N ASN A 792 19.22 -19.00 -25.22
CA ASN A 792 18.97 -19.34 -23.81
C ASN A 792 19.52 -18.30 -22.81
N PRO A 793 19.15 -17.02 -22.94
CA PRO A 793 19.58 -15.99 -22.00
C PRO A 793 19.15 -16.33 -20.56
N SER A 794 19.90 -15.81 -19.59
CA SER A 794 19.60 -15.96 -18.16
C SER A 794 19.69 -14.62 -17.44
N GLY A 795 19.23 -14.57 -16.19
CA GLY A 795 19.22 -13.36 -15.35
C GLY A 795 17.84 -12.69 -15.29
N THR A 796 17.79 -11.56 -14.59
CA THR A 796 16.60 -10.71 -14.47
C THR A 796 16.86 -9.35 -15.10
N CYS A 797 15.83 -8.53 -15.29
CA CYS A 797 15.95 -7.18 -15.85
C CYS A 797 17.07 -6.37 -15.14
N ARG A 798 17.96 -5.73 -15.93
CA ARG A 798 19.24 -5.10 -15.55
C ARG A 798 20.41 -6.05 -15.29
N SER A 799 20.22 -7.35 -15.43
CA SER A 799 21.25 -8.37 -15.16
C SER A 799 21.24 -9.50 -16.17
N TYR A 800 20.61 -9.31 -17.33
CA TYR A 800 20.57 -10.35 -18.35
C TYR A 800 21.97 -10.70 -18.85
N ARG A 801 22.16 -11.98 -19.16
CA ARG A 801 23.40 -12.55 -19.66
C ARG A 801 23.10 -13.40 -20.89
N LYS A 802 24.02 -13.36 -21.85
CA LYS A 802 23.99 -14.29 -22.98
C LYS A 802 24.18 -15.71 -22.44
N GLY A 803 23.35 -16.64 -22.91
CA GLY A 803 23.49 -18.05 -22.57
C GLY A 803 24.54 -18.76 -23.42
N SER A 804 24.62 -20.07 -23.28
CA SER A 804 25.51 -20.92 -24.09
C SER A 804 25.12 -20.96 -25.57
N CYS A 805 23.88 -20.63 -25.92
CA CYS A 805 23.38 -20.51 -27.26
C CYS A 805 22.77 -19.12 -27.50
N HIS A 806 23.21 -18.43 -28.54
CA HIS A 806 22.83 -17.06 -28.83
C HIS A 806 22.92 -16.75 -30.32
N TYR A 807 21.91 -16.07 -30.85
CA TYR A 807 21.88 -15.57 -32.22
C TYR A 807 22.68 -14.25 -32.33
N PRO A 808 23.80 -14.20 -33.08
CA PRO A 808 24.68 -13.03 -33.11
C PRO A 808 24.03 -11.72 -33.59
N ASN A 809 22.99 -11.82 -34.42
CA ASN A 809 22.21 -10.68 -34.93
C ASN A 809 21.09 -10.22 -33.98
N SER A 810 20.98 -10.75 -32.75
CA SER A 810 19.87 -10.43 -31.85
C SER A 810 19.67 -8.92 -31.65
N ILE A 811 20.76 -8.17 -31.45
CA ILE A 811 20.72 -6.72 -31.25
C ILE A 811 20.21 -6.01 -32.51
N SER A 812 20.77 -6.32 -33.68
CA SER A 812 20.39 -5.61 -34.92
C SER A 812 18.95 -5.88 -35.34
N VAL A 813 18.43 -7.09 -35.07
CA VAL A 813 17.01 -7.41 -35.30
C VAL A 813 16.11 -6.55 -34.42
N VAL A 814 16.45 -6.41 -33.13
CA VAL A 814 15.67 -5.60 -32.18
C VAL A 814 15.78 -4.11 -32.47
N GLU A 815 16.99 -3.60 -32.74
CA GLU A 815 17.20 -2.19 -33.10
C GLU A 815 16.39 -1.80 -34.33
N LYS A 816 16.39 -2.64 -35.38
CA LYS A 816 15.61 -2.41 -36.59
C LYS A 816 14.11 -2.31 -36.33
N ALA A 817 13.60 -3.04 -35.34
CA ALA A 817 12.18 -3.08 -35.02
C ALA A 817 11.73 -2.01 -34.01
N CYS A 818 12.63 -1.58 -33.12
CA CYS A 818 12.26 -0.83 -31.92
C CYS A 818 12.89 0.55 -31.79
N LEU A 819 14.06 0.81 -32.39
CA LEU A 819 14.76 2.07 -32.18
C LEU A 819 13.96 3.24 -32.79
N HIS A 820 13.82 4.33 -32.03
CA HIS A 820 13.03 5.52 -32.38
C HIS A 820 11.51 5.31 -32.47
N GLU A 821 11.00 4.15 -32.06
CA GLU A 821 9.57 3.89 -31.95
C GLU A 821 9.12 4.05 -30.50
N ASN A 822 7.87 4.49 -30.27
CA ASN A 822 7.27 4.48 -28.93
C ASN A 822 6.88 3.05 -28.52
N GLN A 823 6.41 2.26 -29.48
CA GLN A 823 5.98 0.88 -29.30
C GLN A 823 6.52 0.01 -30.44
N CYS A 824 6.97 -1.20 -30.11
CA CYS A 824 7.41 -2.18 -31.09
C CYS A 824 7.02 -3.60 -30.69
N ALA A 825 7.08 -4.52 -31.66
CA ALA A 825 6.93 -5.95 -31.46
C ALA A 825 8.03 -6.71 -32.20
N VAL A 826 8.66 -7.67 -31.54
CA VAL A 826 9.70 -8.52 -32.11
C VAL A 826 9.23 -9.97 -32.11
N SER A 827 8.90 -10.50 -33.28
CA SER A 827 8.46 -11.89 -33.45
C SER A 827 9.61 -12.88 -33.27
N LEU A 828 9.40 -13.94 -32.48
CA LEU A 828 10.36 -15.02 -32.25
C LEU A 828 10.22 -16.06 -33.37
N SER A 829 10.76 -15.74 -34.55
CA SER A 829 10.72 -16.61 -35.72
C SER A 829 12.07 -16.77 -36.41
N GLU A 830 12.25 -17.89 -37.11
CA GLU A 830 13.40 -18.09 -38.01
C GLU A 830 13.46 -17.02 -39.12
N ASP A 831 12.32 -16.52 -39.59
CA ASP A 831 12.28 -15.41 -40.56
C ASP A 831 12.90 -14.12 -40.00
N SER A 832 12.83 -13.92 -38.68
CA SER A 832 13.32 -12.70 -38.01
C SER A 832 14.80 -12.81 -37.62
N PHE A 833 15.25 -13.98 -37.16
CA PHE A 833 16.60 -14.19 -36.64
C PHE A 833 17.53 -15.01 -37.55
N GLY A 834 17.01 -15.60 -38.62
CA GLY A 834 17.77 -16.44 -39.58
C GLY A 834 17.72 -17.94 -39.23
N ASN A 835 18.62 -18.72 -39.87
CA ASN A 835 18.72 -20.17 -39.72
C ASN A 835 18.86 -20.60 -38.25
N ASP A 836 18.34 -21.79 -37.91
CA ASP A 836 18.35 -22.26 -36.53
C ASP A 836 19.77 -22.54 -35.99
N LEU A 837 20.28 -21.64 -35.14
CA LEU A 837 21.57 -21.77 -34.45
C LEU A 837 21.46 -22.45 -33.07
N CYS A 838 20.24 -22.69 -32.58
CA CYS A 838 19.95 -23.25 -31.26
C CYS A 838 18.98 -24.44 -31.38
N PRO A 839 19.39 -25.55 -32.00
CA PRO A 839 18.51 -26.69 -32.22
C PRO A 839 18.15 -27.39 -30.90
N SER A 840 16.94 -27.96 -30.86
CA SER A 840 16.47 -28.83 -29.77
C SER A 840 16.34 -28.15 -28.39
N MET A 841 16.17 -26.83 -28.34
CA MET A 841 15.89 -26.10 -27.11
C MET A 841 14.78 -25.06 -27.26
N VAL A 842 14.12 -24.74 -26.15
CA VAL A 842 13.18 -23.61 -26.07
C VAL A 842 13.97 -22.32 -26.16
N LYS A 843 13.67 -21.51 -27.19
CA LYS A 843 14.38 -20.25 -27.43
C LYS A 843 13.66 -19.13 -26.71
N THR A 844 14.41 -18.24 -26.09
CA THR A 844 13.92 -17.08 -25.35
C THR A 844 14.61 -15.83 -25.86
N LEU A 845 13.85 -14.77 -26.09
CA LEU A 845 14.34 -13.44 -26.41
C LEU A 845 14.33 -12.58 -25.16
N ALA A 846 15.52 -12.20 -24.70
CA ALA A 846 15.72 -11.20 -23.65
C ALA A 846 16.13 -9.87 -24.28
N ILE A 847 15.50 -8.76 -23.89
CA ILE A 847 15.78 -7.40 -24.38
C ILE A 847 15.89 -6.45 -23.19
N GLU A 848 16.85 -5.53 -23.20
CA GLU A 848 16.86 -4.33 -22.37
C GLU A 848 16.95 -3.09 -23.28
N ALA A 849 16.11 -2.10 -22.99
CA ALA A 849 16.01 -0.87 -23.76
C ALA A 849 15.88 0.36 -22.85
N ALA A 850 16.34 1.52 -23.30
CA ALA A 850 16.17 2.78 -22.60
C ALA A 850 15.06 3.62 -23.26
N CYS A 851 14.28 4.33 -22.45
CA CYS A 851 13.26 5.28 -22.91
C CYS A 851 13.72 6.72 -22.59
N SER A 852 13.58 7.64 -23.53
CA SER A 852 13.88 9.06 -23.33
C SER A 852 12.94 9.98 -24.10
#